data_AF-A0A6G9YID2-F1
#
_entry.id   AF-A0A6G9YID2-F1
#
_cell.length_a   1.000
_cell.length_b   1.000
_cell.length_c   1.000
_cell.angle_alpha   90.00
_cell.angle_beta   90.00
_cell.angle_gamma   90.00
#
_symmetry.space_group_name_H-M   'P 1'
#
loop_
_entity.id
_entity.type
_entity.pdbx_description
1 polymer ?
#
loop_
_entity_poly.entity_id
_entity_poly.type
_entity_poly.pdbx_seq_one_letter_code
_entity_poly.pdbx_strand_id
1 'polypeptide(L)'
;MAYRFGRIKRRTALGGLFAAAGVAGLGLRAQRAGAAPRRGSLDDVRHVVILMQENRSFDHYYGTMAGARGFGDPTALRLLPGGADPASQAVAEGVAAASNGRQPGTGVSGLPTGSSGSVRGDVFAQPDSLGAGYLLPFHLDTTRFDAQDAGDLPHDWNTTHQAWADGAYHSWIAAKSEMTMGYFTEADIPFHRALAQAFTLCDNYFCSIQGPTTPNRLYHWTGTIDPGGTLGGPATFNPADYKPVYRWTTYPERLQQAGISWQVFANDRAGDTDAIFLGDYGDNPLWLFQAYHDALASTDPAVRQLAERANVTGTWKPADGADGKNVDYVLEQFISACATNTLPQVSWVVAPMGYTEHPAARPVDGAVYVQRMLKALWDNPKLWESTVVLINYDENDGLFDHLVPPTPPPGTPGEFLPANQPGGGTELPQLAASGVTELVGKTGSAELRPAWGRPTPIGLGPRVPLLVISPWSRGGWVNSQVFDHTSVLRFLEAWTGVREPNISDWRRAVCGDLTSCFDFRTTDTTIPLLPDTAALRAEADRTQSSLPKPVPPAPDDQEMPVPEPGTAKARPLPYQPVAWADTTAAPLSLMLANQGAAALQFQCYAYHPGVDAPVRQVLATAGGTATARIPFTDAYDVAVHGPNGFLFEAAGDNSAADLTVSAAVGGTASNPNFTVTMRNSGQKPIDITIAGVSVTVAPGDAADHTVADTDGWYDVTLTLPARPNWRRRFTGHLENGRPSRTG
;
A
#
# COMPACT_ATOMS: atom_id res chain seq x y z
N MET A 1 -7.01 -62.68 -20.14
CA MET A 1 -8.34 -63.08 -20.64
C MET A 1 -9.21 -63.39 -19.44
N ALA A 2 -10.38 -62.82 -19.16
CA ALA A 2 -11.21 -61.84 -19.84
C ALA A 2 -12.13 -61.14 -18.81
N TYR A 3 -12.35 -59.83 -19.02
CA TYR A 3 -13.43 -58.89 -18.64
C TYR A 3 -14.23 -59.06 -17.32
N ARG A 4 -14.29 -58.11 -16.36
CA ARG A 4 -14.75 -56.68 -16.29
C ARG A 4 -16.29 -56.45 -16.23
N PHE A 5 -16.66 -55.71 -15.17
CA PHE A 5 -17.72 -54.67 -15.03
C PHE A 5 -19.21 -55.01 -14.81
N GLY A 6 -19.84 -54.18 -13.97
CA GLY A 6 -21.22 -53.70 -14.21
C GLY A 6 -22.02 -53.24 -12.98
N ARG A 7 -22.21 -51.91 -12.83
CA ARG A 7 -23.12 -51.21 -11.90
C ARG A 7 -24.62 -51.38 -12.28
N ILE A 8 -25.54 -50.93 -11.41
CA ILE A 8 -26.68 -49.95 -11.64
C ILE A 8 -28.10 -50.33 -11.09
N LYS A 9 -28.77 -49.31 -10.48
CA LYS A 9 -30.24 -48.97 -10.26
C LYS A 9 -31.06 -49.77 -9.21
N ARG A 10 -31.82 -49.19 -8.24
CA ARG A 10 -32.85 -48.10 -8.08
C ARG A 10 -34.32 -48.57 -8.25
N ARG A 11 -35.09 -48.46 -7.13
CA ARG A 11 -36.55 -48.19 -6.91
C ARG A 11 -37.55 -49.28 -7.39
N THR A 12 -38.69 -49.63 -6.76
CA THR A 12 -39.75 -48.85 -6.07
C THR A 12 -40.80 -49.79 -5.39
N ALA A 13 -41.55 -49.31 -4.38
CA ALA A 13 -43.01 -49.54 -4.14
C ALA A 13 -43.44 -50.76 -3.26
N LEU A 14 -44.52 -50.80 -2.45
CA LEU A 14 -45.63 -49.93 -1.98
C LEU A 14 -46.41 -50.72 -0.89
N GLY A 15 -47.09 -50.04 0.05
CA GLY A 15 -48.43 -50.45 0.51
C GLY A 15 -48.60 -51.04 1.93
N GLY A 16 -49.49 -50.43 2.72
CA GLY A 16 -50.18 -51.08 3.86
C GLY A 16 -50.73 -50.12 4.94
N LEU A 17 -51.97 -49.64 4.78
CA LEU A 17 -52.78 -48.91 5.79
C LEU A 17 -53.43 -49.85 6.82
N PHE A 18 -53.68 -49.37 8.05
CA PHE A 18 -54.99 -49.50 8.75
C PHE A 18 -55.17 -48.38 9.78
N ALA A 19 -56.42 -47.91 9.92
CA ALA A 19 -56.85 -46.74 10.68
C ALA A 19 -57.65 -47.13 11.95
N ALA A 20 -57.66 -46.26 12.97
CA ALA A 20 -58.75 -46.11 13.95
C ALA A 20 -58.71 -44.71 14.61
N ALA A 21 -59.88 -44.05 14.64
CA ALA A 21 -60.20 -42.78 15.32
C ALA A 21 -60.33 -42.97 16.86
N GLY A 22 -60.31 -42.00 17.78
CA GLY A 22 -60.23 -40.54 17.79
C GLY A 22 -60.45 -40.02 19.24
N VAL A 23 -60.33 -38.68 19.42
CA VAL A 23 -60.74 -37.81 20.56
C VAL A 23 -59.64 -37.30 21.54
N ALA A 24 -59.19 -36.07 21.20
CA ALA A 24 -59.08 -34.83 21.99
C ALA A 24 -58.10 -34.65 23.18
N GLY A 25 -57.27 -33.60 23.06
CA GLY A 25 -56.99 -32.68 24.17
C GLY A 25 -55.52 -32.43 24.55
N LEU A 26 -54.71 -31.82 23.69
CA LEU A 26 -53.37 -31.31 24.05
C LEU A 26 -53.23 -29.83 23.66
N GLY A 27 -53.35 -28.95 24.66
CA GLY A 27 -52.84 -27.58 24.57
C GLY A 27 -51.33 -27.59 24.74
N LEU A 28 -50.59 -27.71 23.63
CA LEU A 28 -49.15 -27.45 23.59
C LEU A 28 -48.95 -26.01 23.12
N ARG A 29 -48.50 -25.15 24.04
CA ARG A 29 -47.90 -23.86 23.69
C ARG A 29 -46.68 -24.13 22.81
N ALA A 30 -46.78 -23.81 21.53
CA ALA A 30 -45.61 -23.77 20.65
C ALA A 30 -44.66 -22.68 21.16
N GLN A 31 -43.55 -23.09 21.78
CA GLN A 31 -42.37 -22.23 21.86
C GLN A 31 -41.94 -21.95 20.42
N ARG A 32 -42.08 -20.69 19.98
CA ARG A 32 -41.37 -20.20 18.80
C ARG A 32 -39.88 -20.31 19.13
N ALA A 33 -39.21 -21.33 18.57
CA ALA A 33 -37.77 -21.29 18.43
C ALA A 33 -37.43 -20.03 17.63
N GLY A 34 -36.85 -19.03 18.29
CA GLY A 34 -36.33 -17.86 17.59
C GLY A 34 -35.32 -18.34 16.56
N ALA A 35 -35.54 -18.01 15.29
CA ALA A 35 -34.53 -18.22 14.27
C ALA A 35 -33.23 -17.57 14.76
N ALA A 36 -32.11 -18.29 14.67
CA ALA A 36 -30.81 -17.70 14.96
C ALA A 36 -30.68 -16.41 14.11
N PRO A 37 -30.20 -15.29 14.70
CA PRO A 37 -30.07 -14.04 13.96
C PRO A 37 -29.25 -14.29 12.69
N ARG A 38 -29.76 -13.80 11.55
CA ARG A 38 -29.06 -13.90 10.26
C ARG A 38 -27.68 -13.25 10.43
N ARG A 39 -26.61 -14.02 10.16
CA ARG A 39 -25.26 -13.44 10.05
C ARG A 39 -25.25 -12.56 8.81
N GLY A 40 -24.77 -11.33 8.94
CA GLY A 40 -24.66 -10.42 7.79
C GLY A 40 -23.66 -10.94 6.75
N SER A 41 -23.73 -10.40 5.55
CA SER A 41 -22.83 -10.70 4.43
C SER A 41 -22.52 -9.42 3.63
N LEU A 42 -21.62 -9.54 2.65
CA LEU A 42 -21.34 -8.46 1.69
C LEU A 42 -22.62 -7.99 0.95
N ASP A 43 -23.64 -8.84 0.83
CA ASP A 43 -24.94 -8.51 0.20
C ASP A 43 -25.76 -7.48 0.99
N ASP A 44 -25.36 -7.20 2.23
CA ASP A 44 -25.97 -6.18 3.08
C ASP A 44 -25.48 -4.76 2.73
N VAL A 45 -24.37 -4.65 2.00
CA VAL A 45 -23.90 -3.38 1.44
C VAL A 45 -24.85 -2.94 0.32
N ARG A 46 -25.30 -1.69 0.37
CA ARG A 46 -26.14 -1.05 -0.65
C ARG A 46 -25.42 0.09 -1.37
N HIS A 47 -24.49 0.74 -0.69
CA HIS A 47 -23.73 1.87 -1.22
C HIS A 47 -22.25 1.74 -0.87
N VAL A 48 -21.39 2.05 -1.84
CA VAL A 48 -19.95 2.25 -1.65
C VAL A 48 -19.64 3.67 -2.05
N VAL A 49 -19.13 4.47 -1.11
CA VAL A 49 -18.68 5.85 -1.32
C VAL A 49 -17.16 5.87 -1.25
N ILE A 50 -16.52 6.51 -2.21
CA ILE A 50 -15.07 6.54 -2.35
C ILE A 50 -14.61 7.98 -2.46
N LEU A 51 -13.69 8.37 -1.60
CA LEU A 51 -13.00 9.66 -1.63
C LEU A 51 -11.49 9.38 -1.69
N MET A 52 -10.84 9.88 -2.72
CA MET A 52 -9.38 9.82 -2.86
C MET A 52 -8.82 11.24 -2.66
N GLN A 53 -8.13 11.42 -1.54
CA GLN A 53 -7.40 12.63 -1.18
C GLN A 53 -6.01 12.66 -1.88
N GLU A 54 -5.34 13.80 -1.75
CA GLU A 54 -3.97 14.12 -2.17
C GLU A 54 -3.15 14.44 -0.89
N ASN A 55 -1.84 14.58 -0.94
CA ASN A 55 -0.97 13.43 -1.15
C ASN A 55 -0.24 13.20 0.17
N ARG A 56 -0.33 12.00 0.75
CA ARG A 56 0.18 11.74 2.11
C ARG A 56 0.74 10.33 2.22
N SER A 57 1.98 10.22 2.67
CA SER A 57 2.54 8.93 3.06
C SER A 57 1.88 8.41 4.34
N PHE A 58 1.90 7.10 4.54
CA PHE A 58 1.35 6.52 5.76
C PHE A 58 2.14 6.97 7.00
N ASP A 59 3.48 6.88 6.99
CA ASP A 59 4.30 7.29 8.14
C ASP A 59 4.14 8.76 8.49
N HIS A 60 3.92 9.63 7.50
CA HIS A 60 3.69 11.05 7.74
C HIS A 60 2.44 11.30 8.60
N TYR A 61 1.35 10.55 8.45
CA TYR A 61 0.14 10.71 9.28
C TYR A 61 0.06 9.76 10.48
N TYR A 62 0.56 8.54 10.32
CA TYR A 62 0.30 7.42 11.23
C TYR A 62 1.57 6.73 11.73
N GLY A 63 2.76 7.22 11.37
CA GLY A 63 4.03 6.61 11.78
C GLY A 63 4.22 6.54 13.30
N THR A 64 3.63 7.48 14.03
CA THR A 64 3.63 7.49 15.50
C THR A 64 2.46 6.73 16.13
N MET A 65 1.49 6.23 15.36
CA MET A 65 0.24 5.66 15.88
C MET A 65 0.44 4.32 16.56
N ALA A 66 -0.10 4.19 17.78
CA ALA A 66 -0.07 2.95 18.53
C ALA A 66 -0.71 1.80 17.74
N GLY A 67 0.03 0.70 17.60
CA GLY A 67 -0.39 -0.50 16.87
C GLY A 67 -0.39 -0.40 15.34
N ALA A 68 -0.17 0.78 14.75
CA ALA A 68 0.12 0.87 13.34
C ALA A 68 1.59 0.49 13.09
N ARG A 69 1.88 -0.11 11.93
CA ARG A 69 3.26 -0.35 11.52
C ARG A 69 3.92 0.96 11.06
N GLY A 70 4.59 1.65 11.98
CA GLY A 70 5.24 2.95 11.77
C GLY A 70 6.67 3.02 12.32
N PHE A 71 7.06 4.15 12.91
CA PHE A 71 8.41 4.41 13.43
C PHE A 71 8.89 3.46 14.54
N GLY A 72 7.98 2.65 15.09
CA GLY A 72 8.28 1.61 16.08
C GLY A 72 8.51 0.21 15.50
N ASP A 73 8.56 0.04 14.17
CA ASP A 73 8.65 -1.28 13.53
C ASP A 73 9.95 -2.02 13.93
N PRO A 74 9.87 -3.14 14.70
CA PRO A 74 11.04 -3.92 15.11
C PRO A 74 11.69 -4.70 13.95
N THR A 75 11.08 -4.65 12.77
CA THR A 75 11.49 -5.30 11.53
C THR A 75 11.86 -4.30 10.43
N ALA A 76 12.10 -3.04 10.80
CA ALA A 76 12.57 -2.00 9.89
C ALA A 76 13.79 -2.47 9.08
N LEU A 77 13.81 -2.10 7.80
CA LEU A 77 14.84 -2.53 6.87
C LEU A 77 16.21 -2.02 7.30
N ARG A 78 17.22 -2.90 7.37
CA ARG A 78 18.63 -2.48 7.47
C ARG A 78 19.08 -1.91 6.13
N LEU A 79 19.77 -0.77 6.13
CA LEU A 79 20.27 -0.18 4.88
C LEU A 79 21.44 -0.99 4.30
N LEU A 80 21.42 -1.18 2.98
CA LEU A 80 22.56 -1.71 2.25
C LEU A 80 23.68 -0.67 2.17
N PRO A 81 24.96 -1.07 2.21
CA PRO A 81 26.08 -0.16 1.97
C PRO A 81 25.97 0.53 0.60
N GLY A 82 26.36 1.81 0.53
CA GLY A 82 26.46 2.54 -0.74
C GLY A 82 25.26 3.43 -1.10
N GLY A 83 24.50 3.93 -0.11
CA GLY A 83 23.49 4.97 -0.32
C GLY A 83 24.04 6.19 -1.06
N ALA A 84 23.22 6.77 -1.93
CA ALA A 84 23.60 7.90 -2.77
C ALA A 84 23.40 9.23 -2.02
N ASP A 85 24.47 10.00 -1.93
CA ASP A 85 24.53 11.33 -1.33
C ASP A 85 24.12 12.41 -2.37
N PRO A 86 23.27 13.40 -2.02
CA PRO A 86 22.95 14.56 -2.88
C PRO A 86 24.19 15.27 -3.48
N ALA A 87 25.28 15.41 -2.71
CA ALA A 87 26.50 16.07 -3.17
C ALA A 87 27.30 15.20 -4.16
N SER A 88 27.22 13.87 -4.05
CA SER A 88 27.85 12.95 -4.99
C SER A 88 27.21 12.99 -6.38
N GLN A 89 25.92 13.34 -6.47
CA GLN A 89 25.22 13.61 -7.72
C GLN A 89 25.69 14.94 -8.34
N ALA A 90 25.75 16.02 -7.55
CA ALA A 90 26.25 17.33 -8.01
C ALA A 90 27.75 17.31 -8.42
N VAL A 91 28.58 16.52 -7.73
CA VAL A 91 30.01 16.34 -8.07
C VAL A 91 30.19 15.42 -9.28
N ALA A 92 29.42 14.34 -9.42
CA ALA A 92 29.44 13.52 -10.63
C ALA A 92 29.03 14.32 -11.88
N GLU A 93 28.07 15.23 -11.73
CA GLU A 93 27.62 16.16 -12.77
C GLU A 93 28.68 17.24 -13.07
N GLY A 94 29.32 17.81 -12.06
CA GLY A 94 30.41 18.78 -12.22
C GLY A 94 31.68 18.20 -12.85
N VAL A 95 32.06 16.95 -12.52
CA VAL A 95 33.25 16.26 -13.05
C VAL A 95 33.00 15.73 -14.47
N ALA A 96 31.78 15.29 -14.80
CA ALA A 96 31.41 14.89 -16.16
C ALA A 96 31.38 16.09 -17.13
N ALA A 97 30.91 17.25 -16.68
CA ALA A 97 30.94 18.51 -17.46
C ALA A 97 32.37 19.01 -17.72
N ALA A 98 33.31 18.74 -16.79
CA ALA A 98 34.70 19.16 -16.93
C ALA A 98 35.57 18.22 -17.79
N SER A 99 35.13 16.98 -18.08
CA SER A 99 36.01 15.93 -18.63
C SER A 99 35.75 15.50 -20.08
N ASN A 100 34.64 15.87 -20.74
CA ASN A 100 34.30 15.35 -22.08
C ASN A 100 34.60 16.29 -23.27
N GLY A 101 35.88 16.60 -23.43
CA GLY A 101 36.49 16.97 -24.72
C GLY A 101 36.95 15.78 -25.57
N ARG A 102 36.40 14.55 -25.42
CA ARG A 102 36.75 13.40 -26.30
C ARG A 102 35.69 12.27 -26.35
N GLN A 103 35.56 11.70 -27.55
CA GLN A 103 34.59 10.69 -28.03
C GLN A 103 34.77 9.26 -27.45
N PRO A 104 33.77 8.35 -27.63
CA PRO A 104 33.43 7.29 -26.68
C PRO A 104 34.08 5.93 -26.97
N GLY A 105 34.35 5.20 -25.89
CA GLY A 105 34.69 3.78 -25.90
C GLY A 105 34.30 3.10 -24.59
N THR A 106 33.50 2.03 -24.72
CA THR A 106 33.31 0.90 -23.78
C THR A 106 32.99 1.19 -22.31
N GLY A 107 31.73 0.91 -21.93
CA GLY A 107 31.32 0.39 -20.62
C GLY A 107 31.56 1.29 -19.41
N VAL A 108 30.49 1.88 -18.86
CA VAL A 108 30.51 2.44 -17.51
C VAL A 108 29.58 1.63 -16.62
N SER A 109 30.10 0.49 -16.16
CA SER A 109 29.82 0.01 -14.82
C SER A 109 30.61 0.89 -13.85
N GLY A 110 29.94 1.61 -12.95
CA GLY A 110 30.61 2.32 -11.86
C GLY A 110 30.03 3.72 -11.63
N LEU A 111 29.05 3.80 -10.73
CA LEU A 111 28.88 5.01 -9.92
C LEU A 111 30.10 5.13 -8.99
N PRO A 112 30.65 6.33 -8.76
CA PRO A 112 31.85 6.49 -7.94
C PRO A 112 31.53 6.14 -6.49
N THR A 113 32.28 5.16 -5.97
CA THR A 113 32.38 4.84 -4.55
C THR A 113 33.29 5.88 -3.88
N GLY A 114 32.74 7.05 -3.58
CA GLY A 114 33.43 8.12 -2.85
C GLY A 114 32.99 8.14 -1.38
N SER A 115 33.88 7.66 -0.51
CA SER A 115 33.81 7.63 0.97
C SER A 115 33.30 8.93 1.63
N SER A 116 32.56 8.94 2.75
CA SER A 116 32.97 8.36 4.04
C SER A 116 31.81 8.21 5.04
N GLY A 117 31.67 7.00 5.61
CA GLY A 117 30.72 6.70 6.67
C GLY A 117 29.73 5.64 6.21
N SER A 118 29.94 4.38 6.58
CA SER A 118 28.82 3.44 6.56
C SER A 118 27.79 4.02 7.52
N VAL A 119 26.66 4.53 7.03
CA VAL A 119 25.51 4.75 7.90
C VAL A 119 25.15 3.37 8.44
N ARG A 120 25.60 3.08 9.67
CA ARG A 120 25.14 1.92 10.42
C ARG A 120 23.78 2.32 10.96
N GLY A 121 22.72 1.88 10.31
CA GLY A 121 21.36 2.25 10.65
C GLY A 121 20.35 1.41 9.89
N ASP A 122 19.09 1.64 10.21
CA ASP A 122 17.96 1.17 9.44
C ASP A 122 17.47 2.29 8.49
N VAL A 123 16.42 1.98 7.77
CA VAL A 123 15.77 2.84 6.78
C VAL A 123 15.35 4.21 7.31
N PHE A 124 15.21 4.40 8.62
CA PHE A 124 14.85 5.72 9.17
C PHE A 124 16.02 6.70 9.10
N ALA A 125 17.27 6.23 9.11
CA ALA A 125 18.46 7.06 8.97
C ALA A 125 18.81 7.25 7.49
N GLN A 126 18.05 8.10 6.79
CA GLN A 126 18.28 8.35 5.36
C GLN A 126 19.58 9.14 5.15
N PRO A 127 20.46 8.73 4.21
CA PRO A 127 21.70 9.43 3.92
C PRO A 127 21.50 10.90 3.56
N ASP A 128 22.32 11.76 4.15
CA ASP A 128 22.29 13.22 3.96
C ASP A 128 23.73 13.77 3.96
N SER A 129 24.07 14.65 3.02
CA SER A 129 25.40 15.29 2.93
C SER A 129 25.65 16.31 4.04
N LEU A 130 24.58 16.79 4.68
CA LEU A 130 24.65 17.79 5.72
C LEU A 130 24.88 17.13 7.09
N GLY A 131 25.67 17.79 7.94
CA GLY A 131 25.77 17.42 9.35
C GLY A 131 26.31 16.02 9.66
N ALA A 132 25.46 15.18 10.28
CA ALA A 132 25.78 13.87 10.85
C ALA A 132 25.94 12.75 9.81
N GLY A 133 25.68 13.03 8.52
CA GLY A 133 25.73 12.05 7.43
C GLY A 133 24.40 11.31 7.19
N TYR A 134 23.37 11.63 7.98
CA TYR A 134 22.01 11.12 7.84
C TYR A 134 21.01 12.09 8.47
N LEU A 135 19.73 11.97 8.10
CA LEU A 135 18.60 12.66 8.71
C LEU A 135 17.53 11.65 9.14
N LEU A 136 17.06 11.78 10.39
CA LEU A 136 15.95 11.02 10.95
C LEU A 136 14.60 11.68 10.64
N PRO A 137 13.47 10.95 10.71
CA PRO A 137 12.16 11.57 10.64
C PRO A 137 11.98 12.62 11.74
N PHE A 138 11.38 13.77 11.41
CA PHE A 138 11.24 14.89 12.34
C PHE A 138 9.82 15.47 12.35
N HIS A 139 9.42 15.97 13.51
CA HIS A 139 8.06 16.43 13.76
C HIS A 139 7.80 17.79 13.13
N LEU A 140 6.77 17.84 12.27
CA LEU A 140 6.19 19.07 11.71
C LEU A 140 5.20 19.70 12.71
N ASP A 141 5.72 20.22 13.82
CA ASP A 141 4.93 20.79 14.93
C ASP A 141 4.12 22.02 14.48
N THR A 142 2.82 21.82 14.31
CA THR A 142 1.86 22.85 13.85
C THR A 142 1.67 24.01 14.84
N THR A 143 2.16 23.88 16.08
CA THR A 143 2.14 24.99 17.06
C THR A 143 3.33 25.93 16.91
N ARG A 144 4.39 25.46 16.24
CA ARG A 144 5.66 26.20 16.06
C ARG A 144 5.89 26.63 14.62
N PHE A 145 5.36 25.88 13.66
CA PHE A 145 5.56 26.11 12.24
C PHE A 145 4.24 26.16 11.48
N ASP A 146 4.25 26.85 10.34
CA ASP A 146 3.21 26.76 9.31
C ASP A 146 3.33 25.40 8.61
N ALA A 147 3.00 24.34 9.35
CA ALA A 147 3.25 22.97 8.95
C ALA A 147 2.05 22.35 8.23
N GLN A 148 0.86 22.96 8.37
CA GLN A 148 -0.32 22.59 7.59
C GLN A 148 -0.16 22.92 6.08
N ASP A 149 0.74 23.84 5.71
CA ASP A 149 1.17 24.10 4.34
C ASP A 149 2.71 23.91 4.29
N ALA A 150 3.15 22.66 4.16
CA ALA A 150 4.57 22.31 4.18
C ALA A 150 5.25 22.49 2.81
N GLY A 151 4.49 22.83 1.77
CA GLY A 151 4.96 22.91 0.39
C GLY A 151 5.04 21.54 -0.29
N ASP A 152 5.19 21.58 -1.61
CA ASP A 152 5.21 20.42 -2.50
C ASP A 152 6.59 19.78 -2.57
N LEU A 153 6.64 18.45 -2.66
CA LEU A 153 7.87 17.69 -2.84
C LEU A 153 7.87 16.97 -4.20
N PRO A 154 9.04 16.60 -4.76
CA PRO A 154 9.04 15.86 -6.01
C PRO A 154 8.31 14.51 -5.86
N HIS A 155 7.31 14.20 -6.67
CA HIS A 155 6.59 12.91 -6.62
C HIS A 155 6.37 12.27 -8.00
N ASP A 156 7.19 12.67 -8.96
CA ASP A 156 7.18 12.11 -10.30
C ASP A 156 7.75 10.67 -10.36
N TRP A 157 7.62 10.05 -11.54
CA TRP A 157 8.12 8.70 -11.80
C TRP A 157 9.62 8.57 -11.53
N ASN A 158 10.46 9.48 -12.03
CA ASN A 158 11.91 9.35 -11.96
C ASN A 158 12.40 9.49 -10.52
N THR A 159 11.96 10.52 -9.80
CA THR A 159 12.38 10.77 -8.41
C THR A 159 11.84 9.71 -7.46
N THR A 160 10.64 9.15 -7.70
CA THR A 160 10.11 8.07 -6.87
C THR A 160 10.90 6.77 -7.05
N HIS A 161 11.30 6.45 -8.28
CA HIS A 161 12.22 5.33 -8.53
C HIS A 161 13.62 5.57 -7.97
N GLN A 162 14.10 6.81 -7.97
CA GLN A 162 15.37 7.18 -7.34
C GLN A 162 15.31 6.93 -5.83
N ALA A 163 14.24 7.36 -5.15
CA ALA A 163 14.03 7.09 -3.73
C ALA A 163 13.94 5.59 -3.42
N TRP A 164 13.26 4.82 -4.29
CA TRP A 164 13.13 3.38 -4.16
C TRP A 164 14.48 2.64 -4.25
N ALA A 165 15.39 3.11 -5.11
CA ALA A 165 16.76 2.63 -5.23
C ALA A 165 16.87 1.09 -5.40
N ASP A 166 16.12 0.52 -6.35
CA ASP A 166 16.03 -0.94 -6.57
C ASP A 166 15.62 -1.76 -5.34
N GLY A 167 14.89 -1.13 -4.40
CA GLY A 167 14.50 -1.73 -3.13
C GLY A 167 15.54 -1.62 -2.02
N ALA A 168 16.67 -0.95 -2.25
CA ALA A 168 17.63 -0.59 -1.20
C ALA A 168 17.11 0.56 -0.32
N TYR A 169 16.21 1.40 -0.86
CA TYR A 169 15.37 2.36 -0.11
C TYR A 169 16.14 3.38 0.74
N HIS A 170 17.27 3.86 0.21
CA HIS A 170 18.26 4.70 0.92
C HIS A 170 18.55 6.04 0.23
N SER A 171 17.63 6.55 -0.60
CA SER A 171 17.87 7.71 -1.47
C SER A 171 16.75 8.75 -1.40
N TRP A 172 15.94 8.76 -0.34
CA TRP A 172 14.78 9.64 -0.25
C TRP A 172 15.16 11.12 -0.26
N ILE A 173 16.13 11.53 0.55
CA ILE A 173 16.57 12.94 0.63
C ILE A 173 17.17 13.40 -0.70
N ALA A 174 18.01 12.57 -1.32
CA ALA A 174 18.60 12.86 -2.63
C ALA A 174 17.55 12.97 -3.75
N ALA A 175 16.46 12.20 -3.66
CA ALA A 175 15.40 12.21 -4.65
C ALA A 175 14.37 13.33 -4.46
N LYS A 176 14.19 13.80 -3.22
CA LYS A 176 13.04 14.61 -2.80
C LYS A 176 13.51 15.94 -2.20
N SER A 177 13.94 15.90 -0.94
CA SER A 177 14.69 16.91 -0.18
C SER A 177 14.74 16.44 1.28
N GLU A 178 15.38 17.19 2.20
CA GLU A 178 15.31 16.89 3.65
C GLU A 178 13.87 16.88 4.19
N MET A 179 12.98 17.71 3.63
CA MET A 179 11.58 17.82 4.08
C MET A 179 10.76 16.55 3.88
N THR A 180 11.23 15.60 3.05
CA THR A 180 10.62 14.27 2.91
C THR A 180 10.47 13.56 4.26
N MET A 181 11.37 13.83 5.22
CA MET A 181 11.42 13.18 6.52
C MET A 181 10.42 13.78 7.54
N GLY A 182 9.61 14.77 7.15
CA GLY A 182 8.63 15.41 8.03
C GLY A 182 7.42 14.51 8.34
N TYR A 183 6.96 14.48 9.59
CA TYR A 183 5.75 13.76 10.01
C TYR A 183 4.87 14.55 10.99
N PHE A 184 3.60 14.16 11.09
CA PHE A 184 2.62 14.66 12.06
C PHE A 184 2.36 13.70 13.22
N THR A 185 1.93 14.27 14.33
CA THR A 185 1.42 13.55 15.52
C THR A 185 -0.09 13.71 15.64
N GLU A 186 -0.70 13.06 16.64
CA GLU A 186 -2.11 13.28 16.96
C GLU A 186 -2.45 14.73 17.31
N ALA A 187 -1.51 15.50 17.85
CA ALA A 187 -1.76 16.91 18.15
C ALA A 187 -1.98 17.75 16.88
N ASP A 188 -1.38 17.37 15.75
CA ASP A 188 -1.41 18.15 14.50
C ASP A 188 -2.62 17.79 13.63
N ILE A 189 -3.03 16.52 13.64
CA ILE A 189 -4.12 15.97 12.82
C ILE A 189 -5.12 15.14 13.66
N PRO A 190 -5.69 15.70 14.74
CA PRO A 190 -6.49 14.93 15.71
C PRO A 190 -7.74 14.30 15.10
N PHE A 191 -8.33 14.92 14.06
CA PHE A 191 -9.49 14.36 13.37
C PHE A 191 -9.18 13.04 12.66
N HIS A 192 -8.10 13.01 11.87
CA HIS A 192 -7.67 11.82 11.13
C HIS A 192 -7.34 10.67 12.09
N ARG A 193 -6.67 10.97 13.21
CA ARG A 193 -6.33 10.00 14.25
C ARG A 193 -7.56 9.44 14.95
N ALA A 194 -8.50 10.29 15.34
CA ALA A 194 -9.76 9.85 15.94
C ALA A 194 -10.57 8.98 14.96
N LEU A 195 -10.54 9.30 13.67
CA LEU A 195 -11.22 8.52 12.64
C LEU A 195 -10.58 7.12 12.46
N ALA A 196 -9.25 7.06 12.41
CA ALA A 196 -8.50 5.80 12.35
C ALA A 196 -8.75 4.92 13.59
N GLN A 197 -8.77 5.50 14.78
CA GLN A 197 -9.08 4.81 16.04
C GLN A 197 -10.55 4.33 16.11
N ALA A 198 -11.46 4.91 15.32
CA ALA A 198 -12.86 4.54 15.30
C ALA A 198 -13.19 3.38 14.33
N PHE A 199 -12.39 3.17 13.29
CA PHE A 199 -12.68 2.29 12.15
C PHE A 199 -11.50 1.38 11.80
N THR A 200 -11.51 0.74 10.63
CA THR A 200 -10.35 -0.04 10.15
C THR A 200 -9.39 0.89 9.40
N LEU A 201 -8.14 0.94 9.83
CA LEU A 201 -6.99 1.54 9.12
C LEU A 201 -6.19 0.43 8.42
N CYS A 202 -5.87 0.61 7.15
CA CYS A 202 -4.98 -0.28 6.41
C CYS A 202 -3.55 0.27 6.45
N ASP A 203 -2.63 -0.47 7.07
CA ASP A 203 -1.22 -0.07 7.23
C ASP A 203 -0.29 -0.76 6.22
N ASN A 204 -0.85 -1.30 5.14
CA ASN A 204 -0.11 -1.97 4.08
C ASN A 204 -0.78 -1.72 2.70
N TYR A 205 -1.28 -0.49 2.51
CA TYR A 205 -1.93 0.00 1.29
C TYR A 205 -0.98 0.92 0.52
N PHE A 206 -0.65 0.57 -0.72
CA PHE A 206 0.39 1.25 -1.50
C PHE A 206 -0.18 1.99 -2.69
N CYS A 207 0.55 3.00 -3.17
CA CYS A 207 0.36 3.52 -4.52
C CYS A 207 0.42 2.36 -5.53
N SER A 208 -0.43 2.37 -6.54
CA SER A 208 -0.37 1.33 -7.59
C SER A 208 0.86 1.50 -8.49
N ILE A 209 1.40 2.72 -8.59
CA ILE A 209 2.58 3.06 -9.37
C ILE A 209 3.52 3.96 -8.57
N GLN A 210 4.82 3.79 -8.78
CA GLN A 210 5.86 4.73 -8.36
C GLN A 210 5.80 5.97 -9.26
N GLY A 211 4.94 6.92 -8.95
CA GLY A 211 4.74 8.11 -9.76
C GLY A 211 3.58 8.99 -9.26
N PRO A 212 3.19 9.99 -10.06
CA PRO A 212 2.34 11.08 -9.59
C PRO A 212 0.85 10.72 -9.58
N THR A 213 0.03 11.72 -9.27
CA THR A 213 -1.42 11.67 -9.13
C THR A 213 -2.20 10.94 -10.22
N THR A 214 -2.11 11.41 -11.47
CA THR A 214 -2.97 10.91 -12.55
C THR A 214 -2.80 9.40 -12.76
N PRO A 215 -1.57 8.85 -12.92
CA PRO A 215 -1.37 7.40 -13.02
C PRO A 215 -1.95 6.58 -11.87
N ASN A 216 -1.84 7.04 -10.61
CA ASN A 216 -2.41 6.34 -9.46
C ASN A 216 -3.94 6.36 -9.48
N ARG A 217 -4.55 7.51 -9.81
CA ARG A 217 -6.00 7.61 -10.05
C ARG A 217 -6.42 6.72 -11.22
N LEU A 218 -5.66 6.60 -12.31
CA LEU A 218 -6.00 5.67 -13.41
C LEU A 218 -6.06 4.21 -12.97
N TYR A 219 -5.18 3.76 -12.09
CA TYR A 219 -5.29 2.43 -11.49
C TYR A 219 -6.57 2.27 -10.64
N HIS A 220 -6.92 3.30 -9.87
CA HIS A 220 -8.13 3.32 -9.06
C HIS A 220 -9.42 3.23 -9.89
N TRP A 221 -9.44 3.86 -11.07
CA TRP A 221 -10.66 3.98 -11.90
C TRP A 221 -10.72 2.99 -13.07
N THR A 222 -9.58 2.41 -13.47
CA THR A 222 -9.50 1.60 -14.69
C THR A 222 -8.61 0.36 -14.58
N GLY A 223 -7.89 0.19 -13.47
CA GLY A 223 -7.03 -0.97 -13.20
C GLY A 223 -5.70 -1.00 -13.95
N THR A 224 -5.38 0.01 -14.77
CA THR A 224 -4.16 0.04 -15.59
C THR A 224 -3.77 1.46 -15.99
N ILE A 225 -2.53 1.61 -16.46
CA ILE A 225 -2.00 2.79 -17.14
C ILE A 225 -1.72 2.53 -18.64
N ASP A 226 -2.21 1.42 -19.19
CA ASP A 226 -1.89 0.94 -20.54
C ASP A 226 -0.37 0.84 -20.77
N PRO A 227 0.34 -0.05 -20.06
CA PRO A 227 1.80 -0.16 -20.14
C PRO A 227 2.32 -0.47 -21.55
N GLY A 228 1.48 -1.06 -22.41
CA GLY A 228 1.81 -1.31 -23.82
C GLY A 228 1.69 -0.08 -24.73
N GLY A 229 1.08 1.01 -24.25
CA GLY A 229 0.95 2.29 -24.94
C GLY A 229 0.12 2.27 -26.22
N THR A 230 -0.85 1.37 -26.31
CA THR A 230 -1.68 1.19 -27.52
C THR A 230 -2.90 2.11 -27.56
N LEU A 231 -3.32 2.62 -26.40
CA LEU A 231 -4.56 3.35 -26.18
C LEU A 231 -4.35 4.69 -25.47
N GLY A 232 -3.14 5.25 -25.56
CA GLY A 232 -2.77 6.56 -25.02
C GLY A 232 -1.80 6.50 -23.84
N GLY A 233 -1.50 5.30 -23.31
CA GLY A 233 -0.44 5.10 -22.31
C GLY A 233 0.97 4.96 -22.92
N PRO A 234 1.95 4.47 -22.14
CA PRO A 234 1.88 4.30 -20.69
C PRO A 234 1.69 5.65 -19.99
N ALA A 235 0.72 5.74 -19.08
CA ALA A 235 0.52 6.94 -18.28
C ALA A 235 1.47 6.95 -17.08
N THR A 236 2.53 7.75 -17.17
CA THR A 236 3.60 7.85 -16.14
C THR A 236 3.79 9.27 -15.62
N PHE A 237 2.95 10.21 -16.04
CA PHE A 237 2.99 11.63 -15.69
C PHE A 237 1.58 12.22 -15.67
N ASN A 238 1.42 13.43 -15.14
CA ASN A 238 0.17 14.19 -15.16
C ASN A 238 0.02 14.90 -16.52
N PRO A 239 -0.89 14.48 -17.41
CA PRO A 239 -1.15 15.18 -18.66
C PRO A 239 -1.88 16.50 -18.41
N ALA A 240 -2.08 17.31 -19.45
CA ALA A 240 -2.92 18.49 -19.35
C ALA A 240 -4.37 18.11 -19.00
N ASP A 241 -4.96 18.82 -18.05
CA ASP A 241 -6.30 18.54 -17.56
C ASP A 241 -7.38 18.70 -18.62
N TYR A 242 -8.50 18.01 -18.37
CA TYR A 242 -9.76 18.19 -19.09
C TYR A 242 -9.74 17.83 -20.58
N LYS A 243 -8.63 17.25 -21.08
CA LYS A 243 -8.46 16.87 -22.48
C LYS A 243 -8.35 15.36 -22.62
N PRO A 244 -9.03 14.75 -23.61
CA PRO A 244 -8.95 13.31 -23.80
C PRO A 244 -7.54 12.90 -24.26
N VAL A 245 -6.97 11.92 -23.56
CA VAL A 245 -5.68 11.27 -23.86
C VAL A 245 -5.88 9.77 -24.11
N TYR A 246 -6.76 9.15 -23.33
CA TYR A 246 -6.90 7.71 -23.19
C TYR A 246 -8.15 7.16 -23.89
N ARG A 247 -8.07 5.90 -24.33
CA ARG A 247 -9.12 5.25 -25.15
C ARG A 247 -9.53 3.84 -24.68
N TRP A 248 -8.97 3.33 -23.58
CA TRP A 248 -9.43 2.05 -23.03
C TRP A 248 -10.70 2.21 -22.20
N THR A 249 -11.43 1.12 -21.99
CA THR A 249 -12.65 1.11 -21.17
C THR A 249 -12.31 1.33 -19.69
N THR A 250 -13.05 2.23 -19.04
CA THR A 250 -12.98 2.55 -17.61
C THR A 250 -13.92 1.67 -16.77
N TYR A 251 -13.72 1.60 -15.46
CA TYR A 251 -14.63 0.84 -14.59
C TYR A 251 -16.06 1.41 -14.53
N PRO A 252 -16.29 2.74 -14.50
CA PRO A 252 -17.65 3.29 -14.58
C PRO A 252 -18.41 2.90 -15.85
N GLU A 253 -17.75 2.81 -17.01
CA GLU A 253 -18.38 2.28 -18.24
C GLU A 253 -18.86 0.83 -18.03
N ARG A 254 -18.04 0.00 -17.38
CA ARG A 254 -18.38 -1.41 -17.07
C ARG A 254 -19.56 -1.50 -16.10
N LEU A 255 -19.57 -0.67 -15.05
CA LEU A 255 -20.70 -0.59 -14.12
C LEU A 255 -21.99 -0.17 -14.84
N GLN A 256 -21.91 0.85 -15.71
CA GLN A 256 -23.07 1.31 -16.49
C GLN A 256 -23.61 0.20 -17.38
N GLN A 257 -22.73 -0.51 -18.08
CA GLN A 257 -23.11 -1.63 -18.94
C GLN A 257 -23.79 -2.78 -18.15
N ALA A 258 -23.35 -3.01 -16.91
CA ALA A 258 -23.93 -4.02 -16.02
C ALA A 258 -25.22 -3.57 -15.31
N GLY A 259 -25.67 -2.33 -15.53
CA GLY A 259 -26.85 -1.77 -14.86
C GLY A 259 -26.61 -1.42 -13.39
N ILE A 260 -25.36 -1.31 -12.95
CA ILE A 260 -25.01 -0.86 -11.61
C ILE A 260 -25.01 0.67 -11.61
N SER A 261 -25.79 1.26 -10.71
CA SER A 261 -25.86 2.72 -10.60
C SER A 261 -24.56 3.28 -9.99
N TRP A 262 -23.98 4.29 -10.62
CA TRP A 262 -22.83 5.05 -10.10
C TRP A 262 -22.94 6.59 -10.22
N GLN A 263 -22.10 7.41 -9.60
CA GLN A 263 -22.06 8.86 -9.89
C GLN A 263 -20.73 9.42 -9.40
N VAL A 264 -20.19 10.39 -10.14
CA VAL A 264 -19.13 11.27 -9.65
C VAL A 264 -19.78 12.54 -9.09
N PHE A 265 -19.48 12.82 -7.83
CA PHE A 265 -19.85 14.03 -7.13
C PHE A 265 -18.60 14.92 -7.05
N ALA A 266 -18.53 15.94 -7.89
CA ALA A 266 -17.52 16.99 -7.82
C ALA A 266 -18.19 18.35 -8.02
N ASN A 267 -17.60 19.40 -7.45
CA ASN A 267 -18.06 20.76 -7.73
C ASN A 267 -17.80 21.08 -9.21
N ASP A 268 -18.78 21.67 -9.90
CA ASP A 268 -18.73 21.90 -11.35
C ASP A 268 -18.34 23.35 -11.74
N ARG A 269 -17.72 24.08 -10.79
CA ARG A 269 -17.33 25.48 -10.95
C ARG A 269 -15.83 25.62 -11.04
N ALA A 270 -15.38 26.58 -11.84
CA ALA A 270 -13.99 27.02 -11.98
C ALA A 270 -13.01 25.98 -12.55
N GLY A 271 -13.18 24.68 -12.32
CA GLY A 271 -12.21 23.64 -12.70
C GLY A 271 -10.92 23.81 -11.91
N ASP A 272 -9.78 23.57 -12.55
CA ASP A 272 -8.46 23.83 -11.99
C ASP A 272 -8.02 25.29 -12.26
N THR A 273 -8.19 26.15 -11.27
CA THR A 273 -7.85 27.58 -11.30
C THR A 273 -7.44 28.07 -9.91
N ASP A 274 -7.05 29.35 -9.78
CA ASP A 274 -6.74 30.00 -8.49
C ASP A 274 -7.90 29.96 -7.46
N ALA A 275 -9.12 29.60 -7.86
CA ALA A 275 -10.24 29.38 -6.97
C ALA A 275 -10.16 27.99 -6.31
N ILE A 276 -9.08 27.72 -5.54
CA ILE A 276 -8.70 26.39 -5.05
C ILE A 276 -9.77 25.62 -4.27
N PHE A 277 -10.79 26.30 -3.72
CA PHE A 277 -11.91 25.67 -3.00
C PHE A 277 -13.11 25.32 -3.90
N LEU A 278 -12.99 25.47 -5.22
CA LEU A 278 -14.00 25.13 -6.23
C LEU A 278 -13.39 24.20 -7.29
N GLY A 279 -14.25 23.45 -7.98
CA GLY A 279 -13.85 22.55 -9.06
C GLY A 279 -13.47 21.15 -8.58
N ASP A 280 -12.67 20.47 -9.39
CA ASP A 280 -12.20 19.11 -9.14
C ASP A 280 -10.68 18.97 -9.21
N TYR A 281 -9.92 20.07 -9.38
CA TYR A 281 -8.46 20.08 -9.43
C TYR A 281 -7.81 19.13 -10.47
N GLY A 282 -8.57 18.66 -11.46
CA GLY A 282 -8.07 17.62 -12.39
C GLY A 282 -8.10 16.19 -11.83
N ASP A 283 -8.57 16.02 -10.58
CA ASP A 283 -8.58 14.75 -9.85
C ASP A 283 -9.68 13.77 -10.29
N ASN A 284 -10.51 14.17 -11.25
CA ASN A 284 -11.46 13.31 -11.95
C ASN A 284 -10.84 12.81 -13.26
N PRO A 285 -10.21 11.61 -13.30
CA PRO A 285 -9.49 11.14 -14.48
C PRO A 285 -10.41 10.82 -15.67
N LEU A 286 -11.73 10.77 -15.48
CA LEU A 286 -12.69 10.47 -16.57
C LEU A 286 -12.67 11.55 -17.67
N TRP A 287 -12.28 12.78 -17.32
CA TRP A 287 -12.01 13.84 -18.28
C TRP A 287 -10.93 13.48 -19.31
N LEU A 288 -10.02 12.57 -18.97
CA LEU A 288 -8.91 12.17 -19.83
C LEU A 288 -9.30 11.05 -20.81
N PHE A 289 -10.55 10.58 -20.82
CA PHE A 289 -11.00 9.48 -21.67
C PHE A 289 -11.89 9.95 -22.81
N GLN A 290 -11.54 9.55 -24.03
CA GLN A 290 -12.29 9.92 -25.25
C GLN A 290 -13.78 9.56 -25.17
N ALA A 291 -14.12 8.42 -24.55
CA ALA A 291 -15.50 7.95 -24.44
C ALA A 291 -16.45 8.96 -23.79
N TYR A 292 -15.99 9.74 -22.80
CA TYR A 292 -16.81 10.73 -22.11
C TYR A 292 -17.02 12.00 -22.95
N HIS A 293 -16.03 12.40 -23.73
CA HIS A 293 -16.16 13.51 -24.68
C HIS A 293 -17.09 13.15 -25.83
N ASP A 294 -16.98 11.93 -26.36
CA ASP A 294 -17.90 11.41 -27.39
C ASP A 294 -19.33 11.32 -26.85
N ALA A 295 -19.49 10.85 -25.60
CA ALA A 295 -20.79 10.80 -24.93
C ALA A 295 -21.41 12.18 -24.73
N LEU A 296 -20.61 13.14 -24.26
CA LEU A 296 -21.02 14.53 -24.07
C LEU A 296 -21.50 15.17 -25.39
N ALA A 297 -20.82 14.89 -26.50
CA ALA A 297 -21.18 15.39 -27.83
C ALA A 297 -22.42 14.70 -28.43
N SER A 298 -22.87 13.58 -27.87
CA SER A 298 -24.00 12.81 -28.41
C SER A 298 -25.33 13.52 -28.25
N THR A 299 -26.18 13.42 -29.27
CA THR A 299 -27.58 13.87 -29.21
C THR A 299 -28.51 12.85 -28.54
N ASP A 300 -28.06 11.60 -28.36
CA ASP A 300 -28.82 10.55 -27.67
C ASP A 300 -28.68 10.71 -26.15
N PRO A 301 -29.77 11.01 -25.40
CA PRO A 301 -29.72 11.14 -23.95
C PRO A 301 -29.20 9.91 -23.22
N ALA A 302 -29.44 8.70 -23.75
CA ALA A 302 -28.96 7.47 -23.14
C ALA A 302 -27.43 7.34 -23.23
N VAL A 303 -26.83 7.85 -24.30
CA VAL A 303 -25.37 7.90 -24.47
C VAL A 303 -24.78 9.03 -23.63
N ARG A 304 -25.41 10.23 -23.66
CA ARG A 304 -24.96 11.41 -22.92
C ARG A 304 -24.91 11.18 -21.41
N GLN A 305 -25.79 10.32 -20.90
CA GLN A 305 -25.83 9.92 -19.50
C GLN A 305 -24.46 9.45 -18.96
N LEU A 306 -23.60 8.86 -19.80
CA LEU A 306 -22.24 8.48 -19.39
C LEU A 306 -21.41 9.70 -18.93
N ALA A 307 -21.43 10.80 -19.69
CA ALA A 307 -20.70 12.04 -19.37
C ALA A 307 -21.34 12.78 -18.19
N GLU A 308 -22.67 12.84 -18.14
CA GLU A 308 -23.43 13.49 -17.04
C GLU A 308 -23.13 12.83 -15.69
N ARG A 309 -23.06 11.49 -15.65
CA ARG A 309 -22.75 10.74 -14.42
C ARG A 309 -21.29 10.81 -14.03
N ALA A 310 -20.41 11.04 -15.01
CA ALA A 310 -18.98 11.28 -14.80
C ALA A 310 -18.66 12.70 -14.33
N ASN A 311 -19.65 13.60 -14.33
CA ASN A 311 -19.45 15.04 -14.14
C ASN A 311 -18.45 15.65 -15.16
N VAL A 312 -18.39 15.07 -16.36
CA VAL A 312 -17.59 15.58 -17.49
C VAL A 312 -18.48 16.53 -18.29
N THR A 313 -18.11 17.81 -18.29
CA THR A 313 -18.93 18.88 -18.87
C THR A 313 -18.25 19.52 -20.10
N GLY A 314 -18.97 20.32 -20.89
CA GLY A 314 -18.36 20.97 -22.06
C GLY A 314 -17.54 22.20 -21.71
N THR A 315 -17.94 22.92 -20.67
CA THR A 315 -17.25 24.13 -20.20
C THR A 315 -17.56 24.28 -18.72
N TRP A 316 -16.51 24.48 -17.92
CA TRP A 316 -16.63 24.80 -16.51
C TRP A 316 -17.52 26.02 -16.31
N LYS A 317 -18.46 25.93 -15.37
CA LYS A 317 -19.23 27.12 -14.97
C LYS A 317 -18.27 28.09 -14.29
N PRO A 318 -18.44 29.41 -14.48
CA PRO A 318 -17.60 30.38 -13.77
C PRO A 318 -17.81 30.23 -12.26
N ALA A 319 -16.81 30.64 -11.49
CA ALA A 319 -17.01 30.97 -10.09
C ALA A 319 -18.16 31.98 -10.00
N ASP A 320 -19.18 31.67 -9.23
CA ASP A 320 -20.42 32.45 -9.15
C ASP A 320 -20.43 33.43 -7.96
N GLY A 321 -19.26 33.64 -7.35
CA GLY A 321 -19.09 34.47 -6.15
C GLY A 321 -19.54 33.79 -4.86
N ALA A 322 -19.99 32.52 -4.91
CA ALA A 322 -20.20 31.72 -3.71
C ALA A 322 -18.87 31.47 -2.97
N ASP A 323 -18.94 31.41 -1.64
CA ASP A 323 -17.79 31.10 -0.82
C ASP A 323 -17.43 29.61 -0.97
N GLY A 324 -16.37 29.29 -1.72
CA GLY A 324 -15.84 27.92 -1.83
C GLY A 324 -15.42 27.34 -0.49
N LYS A 325 -15.13 28.18 0.53
CA LYS A 325 -14.87 27.70 1.89
C LYS A 325 -16.14 27.19 2.61
N ASN A 326 -17.32 27.40 2.04
CA ASN A 326 -18.56 26.77 2.48
C ASN A 326 -18.66 25.35 1.93
N VAL A 327 -18.28 24.38 2.76
CA VAL A 327 -18.29 22.96 2.41
C VAL A 327 -19.69 22.43 2.03
N ASP A 328 -20.79 23.00 2.56
CA ASP A 328 -22.16 22.61 2.17
C ASP A 328 -22.45 22.93 0.70
N TYR A 329 -21.94 24.06 0.22
CA TYR A 329 -22.08 24.47 -1.18
C TYR A 329 -21.26 23.56 -2.10
N VAL A 330 -20.01 23.26 -1.72
CA VAL A 330 -19.13 22.42 -2.53
C VAL A 330 -19.65 20.98 -2.63
N LEU A 331 -20.19 20.44 -1.54
CA LEU A 331 -20.76 19.08 -1.48
C LEU A 331 -22.26 19.01 -1.77
N GLU A 332 -22.89 20.07 -2.29
CA GLU A 332 -24.35 20.21 -2.34
C GLU A 332 -25.05 19.01 -3.01
N GLN A 333 -24.47 18.48 -4.09
CA GLN A 333 -25.04 17.37 -4.85
C GLN A 333 -25.00 16.06 -4.05
N PHE A 334 -23.88 15.79 -3.37
CA PHE A 334 -23.71 14.59 -2.54
C PHE A 334 -24.61 14.65 -1.30
N ILE A 335 -24.64 15.82 -0.63
CA ILE A 335 -25.49 16.05 0.55
C ILE A 335 -26.96 15.86 0.18
N SER A 336 -27.39 16.44 -0.94
CA SER A 336 -28.75 16.27 -1.46
C SER A 336 -29.05 14.80 -1.71
N ALA A 337 -28.17 14.07 -2.42
CA ALA A 337 -28.38 12.65 -2.71
C ALA A 337 -28.51 11.78 -1.45
N CYS A 338 -27.74 12.08 -0.40
CA CYS A 338 -27.85 11.42 0.91
C CYS A 338 -29.19 11.72 1.59
N ALA A 339 -29.62 12.98 1.58
CA ALA A 339 -30.87 13.42 2.21
C ALA A 339 -32.12 12.91 1.50
N THR A 340 -32.08 12.79 0.17
CA THR A 340 -33.23 12.37 -0.66
C THR A 340 -33.27 10.88 -0.95
N ASN A 341 -32.35 10.08 -0.41
CA ASN A 341 -32.21 8.64 -0.69
C ASN A 341 -32.03 8.32 -2.18
N THR A 342 -31.24 9.15 -2.88
CA THR A 342 -30.92 8.97 -4.31
C THR A 342 -29.44 8.70 -4.55
N LEU A 343 -28.67 8.42 -3.49
CA LEU A 343 -27.28 7.99 -3.61
C LEU A 343 -27.21 6.71 -4.46
N PRO A 344 -26.34 6.63 -5.48
CA PRO A 344 -26.20 5.43 -6.30
C PRO A 344 -25.46 4.31 -5.55
N GLN A 345 -25.39 3.13 -6.15
CA GLN A 345 -24.63 2.00 -5.59
C GLN A 345 -23.14 2.33 -5.45
N VAL A 346 -22.52 2.98 -6.44
CA VAL A 346 -21.10 3.40 -6.38
C VAL A 346 -21.00 4.92 -6.51
N SER A 347 -20.47 5.59 -5.50
CA SER A 347 -20.28 7.05 -5.51
C SER A 347 -18.81 7.38 -5.40
N TRP A 348 -18.27 8.12 -6.36
CA TRP A 348 -16.97 8.77 -6.21
C TRP A 348 -17.19 10.22 -5.84
N VAL A 349 -16.50 10.68 -4.81
CA VAL A 349 -16.48 12.08 -4.38
C VAL A 349 -15.11 12.63 -4.71
N VAL A 350 -15.05 13.75 -5.45
CA VAL A 350 -13.81 14.41 -5.85
C VAL A 350 -13.81 15.81 -5.24
N ALA A 351 -12.74 16.14 -4.51
CA ALA A 351 -12.61 17.39 -3.79
C ALA A 351 -11.90 18.45 -4.66
N PRO A 352 -12.23 19.74 -4.50
CA PRO A 352 -11.36 20.84 -4.94
C PRO A 352 -10.01 20.82 -4.20
N MET A 353 -8.94 21.35 -4.82
CA MET A 353 -7.58 21.41 -4.27
C MET A 353 -7.50 21.79 -2.78
N GLY A 354 -8.20 22.85 -2.38
CA GLY A 354 -8.20 23.35 -1.01
C GLY A 354 -8.77 22.36 0.02
N TYR A 355 -9.41 21.28 -0.41
CA TYR A 355 -9.97 20.21 0.41
C TYR A 355 -9.34 18.83 0.14
N THR A 356 -8.46 18.70 -0.86
CA THR A 356 -7.85 17.40 -1.21
C THR A 356 -6.77 16.99 -0.23
N GLU A 357 -6.23 17.93 0.56
CA GLU A 357 -5.02 17.74 1.37
C GLU A 357 -3.74 17.61 0.53
N HIS A 358 -3.73 18.09 -0.71
CA HIS A 358 -2.49 18.36 -1.44
C HIS A 358 -1.49 19.10 -0.51
N PRO A 359 -0.17 18.91 -0.57
CA PRO A 359 0.81 19.50 0.37
C PRO A 359 0.73 21.02 0.59
N ALA A 360 0.33 21.76 -0.44
CA ALA A 360 0.04 23.19 -0.38
C ALA A 360 -1.40 23.53 0.13
N ALA A 361 -2.22 22.51 0.35
CA ALA A 361 -3.54 22.55 0.97
C ALA A 361 -3.50 21.95 2.38
N ARG A 362 -4.29 22.52 3.28
CA ARG A 362 -4.16 22.21 4.70
C ARG A 362 -4.89 20.91 5.05
N PRO A 363 -4.25 19.95 5.75
CA PRO A 363 -4.93 18.77 6.31
C PRO A 363 -6.23 19.09 7.05
N VAL A 364 -6.28 20.22 7.77
CA VAL A 364 -7.49 20.64 8.50
C VAL A 364 -8.67 21.04 7.59
N ASP A 365 -8.41 21.57 6.38
CA ASP A 365 -9.47 21.86 5.42
C ASP A 365 -10.04 20.54 4.87
N GLY A 366 -9.17 19.56 4.54
CA GLY A 366 -9.60 18.21 4.15
C GLY A 366 -10.39 17.50 5.26
N ALA A 367 -9.99 17.65 6.53
CA ALA A 367 -10.75 17.15 7.67
C ALA A 367 -12.18 17.72 7.73
N VAL A 368 -12.38 19.00 7.41
CA VAL A 368 -13.73 19.61 7.33
C VAL A 368 -14.55 18.98 6.20
N TYR A 369 -13.94 18.76 5.03
CA TYR A 369 -14.58 18.11 3.89
C TYR A 369 -15.02 16.67 4.22
N VAL A 370 -14.09 15.86 4.75
CA VAL A 370 -14.34 14.48 5.17
C VAL A 370 -15.41 14.42 6.25
N GLN A 371 -15.31 15.25 7.30
CA GLN A 371 -16.31 15.27 8.37
C GLN A 371 -17.69 15.60 7.82
N ARG A 372 -17.79 16.55 6.89
CA ARG A 372 -19.09 16.94 6.33
C ARG A 372 -19.69 15.86 5.44
N MET A 373 -18.87 15.18 4.63
CA MET A 373 -19.27 14.03 3.83
C MET A 373 -19.81 12.91 4.72
N LEU A 374 -19.08 12.53 5.77
CA LEU A 374 -19.51 11.50 6.71
C LEU A 374 -20.79 11.90 7.44
N LYS A 375 -20.91 13.16 7.86
CA LYS A 375 -22.13 13.67 8.49
C LYS A 375 -23.34 13.58 7.57
N ALA A 376 -23.21 13.83 6.26
CA ALA A 376 -24.32 13.67 5.32
C ALA A 376 -24.87 12.24 5.29
N LEU A 377 -24.00 11.24 5.41
CA LEU A 377 -24.38 9.83 5.51
C LEU A 377 -24.99 9.50 6.87
N TRP A 378 -24.39 9.98 7.96
CA TRP A 378 -24.83 9.71 9.34
C TRP A 378 -26.16 10.36 9.70
N ASP A 379 -26.47 11.52 9.12
CA ASP A 379 -27.75 12.20 9.30
C ASP A 379 -28.93 11.40 8.67
N ASN A 380 -28.63 10.38 7.86
CA ASN A 380 -29.58 9.40 7.36
C ASN A 380 -29.25 7.97 7.89
N PRO A 381 -29.82 7.55 9.03
CA PRO A 381 -29.47 6.27 9.66
C PRO A 381 -29.67 5.02 8.78
N LYS A 382 -30.66 5.04 7.88
CA LYS A 382 -30.92 3.92 6.93
C LYS A 382 -29.89 3.86 5.82
N LEU A 383 -29.33 5.00 5.44
CA LEU A 383 -28.22 5.04 4.50
C LEU A 383 -26.96 4.52 5.19
N TRP A 384 -26.65 5.04 6.38
CA TRP A 384 -25.47 4.64 7.15
C TRP A 384 -25.41 3.14 7.46
N GLU A 385 -26.53 2.50 7.84
CA GLU A 385 -26.55 1.08 8.21
C GLU A 385 -26.09 0.12 7.09
N SER A 386 -26.06 0.59 5.84
CA SER A 386 -25.75 -0.21 4.65
C SER A 386 -24.67 0.39 3.75
N THR A 387 -23.90 1.36 4.25
CA THR A 387 -22.87 2.06 3.47
C THR A 387 -21.46 1.63 3.87
N VAL A 388 -20.60 1.48 2.86
CA VAL A 388 -19.14 1.43 3.00
C VAL A 388 -18.57 2.74 2.48
N VAL A 389 -17.71 3.39 3.26
CA VAL A 389 -16.94 4.55 2.84
C VAL A 389 -15.46 4.16 2.82
N LEU A 390 -14.79 4.43 1.70
CA LEU A 390 -13.35 4.24 1.52
C LEU A 390 -12.70 5.62 1.36
N ILE A 391 -11.77 5.94 2.24
CA ILE A 391 -10.96 7.17 2.13
C ILE A 391 -9.51 6.75 1.95
N ASN A 392 -8.95 6.98 0.77
CA ASN A 392 -7.55 6.71 0.46
C ASN A 392 -6.87 7.97 -0.09
N TYR A 393 -5.57 7.85 -0.35
CA TYR A 393 -4.76 8.87 -1.00
C TYR A 393 -4.23 8.30 -2.30
N ASP A 394 -4.03 9.15 -3.29
CA ASP A 394 -3.53 8.79 -4.61
C ASP A 394 -2.01 8.51 -4.59
N GLU A 395 -1.23 9.36 -3.93
CA GLU A 395 0.21 9.23 -3.76
C GLU A 395 0.71 9.94 -2.49
N ASN A 396 2.03 9.98 -2.29
CA ASN A 396 2.67 10.33 -1.02
C ASN A 396 3.32 11.72 -0.98
N ASP A 397 3.20 12.55 -2.01
CA ASP A 397 3.95 13.79 -2.26
C ASP A 397 5.47 13.60 -2.36
N GLY A 398 5.98 12.39 -2.20
CA GLY A 398 7.39 12.20 -1.91
C GLY A 398 7.73 12.39 -0.43
N LEU A 399 6.76 12.47 0.47
CA LEU A 399 6.94 12.27 1.90
C LEU A 399 7.37 10.83 2.18
N PHE A 400 8.33 10.67 3.09
CA PHE A 400 8.97 9.41 3.42
C PHE A 400 7.96 8.39 3.97
N ASP A 401 8.14 7.12 3.60
CA ASP A 401 7.58 5.97 4.28
C ASP A 401 8.67 4.90 4.37
N HIS A 402 8.72 4.14 5.47
CA HIS A 402 9.77 3.18 5.74
C HIS A 402 9.52 1.79 5.12
N LEU A 403 8.29 1.47 4.73
CA LEU A 403 7.97 0.16 4.17
C LEU A 403 8.29 0.10 2.68
N VAL A 404 9.31 -0.68 2.34
CA VAL A 404 9.64 -0.95 0.93
C VAL A 404 8.44 -1.63 0.25
N PRO A 405 7.91 -1.06 -0.83
CA PRO A 405 6.77 -1.65 -1.52
C PRO A 405 7.12 -2.99 -2.14
N PRO A 406 6.21 -3.98 -2.09
CA PRO A 406 6.40 -5.22 -2.83
C PRO A 406 6.36 -4.92 -4.33
N THR A 407 7.36 -5.42 -5.05
CA THR A 407 7.47 -5.26 -6.51
C THR A 407 7.47 -6.63 -7.20
N PRO A 408 6.95 -6.72 -8.44
CA PRO A 408 6.90 -7.96 -9.18
C PRO A 408 8.30 -8.49 -9.52
N PRO A 409 8.49 -9.81 -9.63
CA PRO A 409 9.74 -10.37 -10.17
C PRO A 409 10.02 -9.84 -11.60
N PRO A 410 11.29 -9.62 -11.98
CA PRO A 410 11.66 -9.21 -13.33
C PRO A 410 11.03 -10.08 -14.43
N GLY A 411 10.50 -9.44 -15.47
CA GLY A 411 9.84 -10.12 -16.59
C GLY A 411 8.35 -10.42 -16.39
N THR A 412 7.76 -9.96 -15.28
CA THR A 412 6.30 -10.07 -15.07
C THR A 412 5.55 -9.26 -16.15
N PRO A 413 4.62 -9.88 -16.92
CA PRO A 413 3.92 -9.19 -18.00
C PRO A 413 3.10 -7.99 -17.52
N GLY A 414 3.22 -6.86 -18.23
CA GLY A 414 2.46 -5.64 -17.93
C GLY A 414 2.87 -4.89 -16.67
N GLU A 415 3.98 -5.28 -16.04
CA GLU A 415 4.42 -4.73 -14.74
C GLU A 415 5.76 -3.98 -14.79
N PHE A 416 6.35 -3.85 -15.98
CA PHE A 416 7.65 -3.22 -16.15
C PHE A 416 7.60 -2.20 -17.27
N LEU A 417 8.25 -1.06 -17.03
CA LEU A 417 8.52 -0.01 -18.01
C LEU A 417 10.01 0.33 -17.98
N PRO A 418 10.57 0.96 -19.02
CA PRO A 418 11.92 1.52 -18.95
C PRO A 418 12.12 2.44 -17.73
N ALA A 419 13.30 2.43 -17.12
CA ALA A 419 13.60 3.23 -15.93
C ALA A 419 13.33 4.73 -16.13
N ASN A 420 13.62 5.27 -17.31
CA ASN A 420 13.40 6.67 -17.62
C ASN A 420 12.17 6.83 -18.52
N GLN A 421 11.22 7.66 -18.09
CA GLN A 421 9.98 7.91 -18.83
C GLN A 421 9.88 9.38 -19.28
N PRO A 422 9.43 9.64 -20.53
CA PRO A 422 9.13 11.00 -20.97
C PRO A 422 8.08 11.65 -20.08
N GLY A 423 8.30 12.91 -19.68
CA GLY A 423 7.37 13.65 -18.81
C GLY A 423 7.38 13.19 -17.35
N GLY A 424 8.17 12.18 -16.98
CA GLY A 424 8.23 11.64 -15.63
C GLY A 424 9.04 12.48 -14.64
N GLY A 425 8.98 13.81 -14.69
CA GLY A 425 9.72 14.74 -13.81
C GLY A 425 11.18 14.97 -14.19
N THR A 426 11.91 15.76 -13.38
CA THR A 426 13.22 16.40 -13.71
C THR A 426 14.00 15.57 -14.71
N GLU A 427 14.18 16.14 -15.92
CA GLU A 427 15.09 15.56 -16.90
C GLU A 427 16.42 15.34 -16.17
N LEU A 428 16.82 14.08 -15.98
CA LEU A 428 18.17 13.77 -15.51
C LEU A 428 19.12 14.69 -16.28
N PRO A 429 20.05 15.44 -15.64
CA PRO A 429 20.89 16.42 -16.34
C PRO A 429 21.62 15.86 -17.57
N GLN A 430 21.77 14.54 -17.63
CA GLN A 430 22.24 13.74 -18.77
C GLN A 430 21.40 13.91 -20.06
N LEU A 431 20.08 14.10 -19.97
CA LEU A 431 19.16 14.35 -21.07
C LEU A 431 19.25 15.80 -21.58
N ALA A 432 19.24 16.77 -20.66
CA ALA A 432 19.36 18.19 -20.98
C ALA A 432 20.72 18.54 -21.62
N ALA A 433 21.82 17.91 -21.18
CA ALA A 433 23.15 18.12 -21.73
C ALA A 433 23.37 17.49 -23.13
N SER A 434 22.48 16.58 -23.56
CA SER A 434 22.61 15.86 -24.83
C SER A 434 21.96 16.56 -26.04
N GLY A 435 21.26 17.68 -25.82
CA GLY A 435 20.55 18.42 -26.88
C GLY A 435 19.30 17.70 -27.43
N VAL A 436 18.87 16.60 -26.80
CA VAL A 436 17.76 15.77 -27.25
C VAL A 436 16.40 16.45 -27.05
N THR A 437 16.29 17.39 -26.11
CA THR A 437 15.08 18.17 -25.83
C THR A 437 14.58 18.95 -27.06
N GLU A 438 15.49 19.42 -27.92
CA GLU A 438 15.13 20.11 -29.18
C GLU A 438 14.65 19.18 -30.31
N LEU A 439 14.97 17.88 -30.24
CA LEU A 439 14.62 16.86 -31.24
C LEU A 439 13.25 16.22 -30.98
N VAL A 440 12.87 16.06 -29.71
CA VAL A 440 11.57 15.50 -29.28
C VAL A 440 10.42 16.44 -29.63
N GLY A 441 10.61 17.76 -29.49
CA GLY A 441 9.60 18.76 -29.85
C GLY A 441 9.36 18.91 -31.37
N LYS A 442 10.27 18.43 -32.23
CA LYS A 442 10.24 18.70 -33.68
C LYS A 442 9.88 17.49 -34.57
N THR A 443 10.05 16.25 -34.11
CA THR A 443 10.03 15.08 -35.03
C THR A 443 8.97 14.03 -34.81
N GLY A 444 8.17 14.09 -33.73
CA GLY A 444 7.07 13.14 -33.50
C GLY A 444 7.44 11.69 -33.87
N SER A 445 8.44 11.09 -33.21
CA SER A 445 9.00 9.82 -33.67
C SER A 445 8.92 8.71 -32.61
N ALA A 446 8.06 7.74 -32.91
CA ALA A 446 7.97 6.47 -32.20
C ALA A 446 9.25 5.61 -32.31
N GLU A 447 10.22 6.02 -33.12
CA GLU A 447 11.35 5.20 -33.56
C GLU A 447 12.67 5.41 -32.79
N LEU A 448 12.74 6.36 -31.84
CA LEU A 448 13.93 6.58 -30.98
C LEU A 448 13.79 6.00 -29.55
N ARG A 449 12.72 5.25 -29.29
CA ARG A 449 12.22 4.88 -27.96
C ARG A 449 12.85 3.65 -27.25
N PRO A 450 13.62 2.71 -27.86
CA PRO A 450 14.06 1.50 -27.15
C PRO A 450 15.21 1.64 -26.13
N ALA A 451 15.82 2.83 -25.94
CA ALA A 451 17.15 2.95 -25.33
C ALA A 451 17.22 3.69 -23.98
N TRP A 452 16.13 3.81 -23.22
CA TRP A 452 16.09 4.64 -22.02
C TRP A 452 16.09 3.81 -20.71
N GLY A 453 17.20 3.09 -20.48
CA GLY A 453 17.48 2.41 -19.21
C GLY A 453 16.98 0.97 -19.07
N ARG A 454 17.38 0.30 -17.97
CA ARG A 454 16.90 -1.05 -17.63
C ARG A 454 15.39 -1.03 -17.33
N PRO A 455 14.64 -2.10 -17.65
CA PRO A 455 13.27 -2.23 -17.17
C PRO A 455 13.21 -2.17 -15.64
N THR A 456 12.30 -1.34 -15.12
CA THR A 456 12.01 -1.14 -13.70
C THR A 456 10.54 -1.50 -13.43
N PRO A 457 10.19 -2.03 -12.24
CA PRO A 457 8.80 -2.29 -11.90
C PRO A 457 7.97 -1.01 -11.90
N ILE A 458 6.76 -1.06 -12.44
CA ILE A 458 5.80 0.06 -12.40
C ILE A 458 5.44 0.41 -10.95
N GLY A 459 5.26 -0.61 -10.13
CA GLY A 459 4.89 -0.47 -8.73
C GLY A 459 5.07 -1.78 -7.97
N LEU A 460 4.59 -1.89 -6.74
CA LEU A 460 3.83 -0.83 -6.05
C LEU A 460 4.73 0.38 -5.70
N GLY A 461 4.12 1.54 -5.49
CA GLY A 461 4.80 2.75 -5.00
C GLY A 461 4.76 2.88 -3.48
N PRO A 462 5.17 4.02 -2.91
CA PRO A 462 5.16 4.24 -1.46
C PRO A 462 3.81 3.96 -0.80
N ARG A 463 3.83 3.65 0.51
CA ARG A 463 2.61 3.37 1.27
C ARG A 463 1.84 4.67 1.53
N VAL A 464 0.52 4.61 1.36
CA VAL A 464 -0.40 5.73 1.62
C VAL A 464 -1.57 5.26 2.50
N PRO A 465 -2.23 6.15 3.25
CA PRO A 465 -3.34 5.74 4.10
C PRO A 465 -4.54 5.20 3.32
N LEU A 466 -5.21 4.18 3.89
CA LEU A 466 -6.59 3.83 3.55
C LEU A 466 -7.39 3.62 4.84
N LEU A 467 -8.49 4.34 4.96
CA LEU A 467 -9.51 4.17 5.99
C LEU A 467 -10.74 3.48 5.40
N VAL A 468 -11.21 2.44 6.09
CA VAL A 468 -12.44 1.71 5.75
C VAL A 468 -13.48 2.00 6.81
N ILE A 469 -14.47 2.82 6.47
CA ILE A 469 -15.46 3.40 7.39
C ILE A 469 -16.84 2.81 7.08
N SER A 470 -17.35 2.01 8.00
CA SER A 470 -18.61 1.29 7.81
C SER A 470 -19.10 0.71 9.15
N PRO A 471 -20.40 0.38 9.27
CA PRO A 471 -20.88 -0.37 10.43
C PRO A 471 -20.16 -1.71 10.67
N TRP A 472 -19.55 -2.30 9.64
CA TRP A 472 -18.80 -3.56 9.75
C TRP A 472 -17.30 -3.37 10.03
N SER A 473 -16.82 -2.13 10.11
CA SER A 473 -15.41 -1.81 10.37
C SER A 473 -15.17 -1.03 11.67
N ARG A 474 -16.22 -0.70 12.44
CA ARG A 474 -16.10 -0.01 13.74
C ARG A 474 -15.20 -0.78 14.73
N GLY A 475 -14.43 -0.02 15.50
CA GLY A 475 -13.77 -0.52 16.71
C GLY A 475 -12.25 -0.38 16.76
N GLY A 476 -11.64 0.41 15.86
CA GLY A 476 -10.20 0.70 15.86
C GLY A 476 -9.36 -0.51 15.48
N TRP A 477 -9.50 -0.92 14.22
CA TRP A 477 -8.84 -2.11 13.68
C TRP A 477 -7.68 -1.71 12.78
N VAL A 478 -6.62 -2.51 12.77
CA VAL A 478 -5.55 -2.45 11.77
C VAL A 478 -5.67 -3.65 10.84
N ASN A 479 -5.49 -3.43 9.55
CA ASN A 479 -5.38 -4.49 8.55
C ASN A 479 -4.07 -4.35 7.77
N SER A 480 -3.22 -5.38 7.86
CA SER A 480 -1.89 -5.42 7.26
C SER A 480 -1.80 -6.33 6.03
N GLN A 481 -2.93 -6.65 5.40
CA GLN A 481 -2.93 -7.28 4.08
C GLN A 481 -2.39 -6.30 3.04
N VAL A 482 -1.57 -6.77 2.10
CA VAL A 482 -1.07 -5.93 1.01
C VAL A 482 -2.24 -5.50 0.13
N PHE A 483 -2.36 -4.20 -0.11
CA PHE A 483 -3.36 -3.60 -1.00
C PHE A 483 -2.73 -2.53 -1.89
N ASP A 484 -3.38 -2.21 -3.00
CA ASP A 484 -3.09 -1.02 -3.81
C ASP A 484 -4.40 -0.38 -4.32
N HIS A 485 -4.33 0.62 -5.19
CA HIS A 485 -5.56 1.25 -5.71
C HIS A 485 -6.47 0.29 -6.47
N THR A 486 -5.93 -0.77 -7.07
CA THR A 486 -6.75 -1.80 -7.72
C THR A 486 -7.57 -2.63 -6.72
N SER A 487 -7.19 -2.66 -5.44
CA SER A 487 -7.96 -3.31 -4.37
C SER A 487 -9.35 -2.70 -4.19
N VAL A 488 -9.53 -1.41 -4.48
CA VAL A 488 -10.86 -0.77 -4.47
C VAL A 488 -11.75 -1.33 -5.57
N LEU A 489 -11.22 -1.46 -6.79
CA LEU A 489 -11.95 -2.09 -7.89
C LEU A 489 -12.28 -3.53 -7.56
N ARG A 490 -11.35 -4.29 -6.98
CA ARG A 490 -11.59 -5.69 -6.59
C ARG A 490 -12.63 -5.85 -5.49
N PHE A 491 -12.73 -4.90 -4.56
CA PHE A 491 -13.84 -4.86 -3.61
C PHE A 491 -15.18 -4.70 -4.34
N LEU A 492 -15.24 -3.78 -5.32
CA LEU A 492 -16.42 -3.58 -6.16
C LEU A 492 -16.70 -4.82 -7.03
N GLU A 493 -15.69 -5.54 -7.53
CA GLU A 493 -15.89 -6.82 -8.23
C GLU A 493 -16.56 -7.85 -7.31
N ALA A 494 -16.06 -8.00 -6.08
CA ALA A 494 -16.57 -8.95 -5.10
C ALA A 494 -18.03 -8.64 -4.72
N TRP A 495 -18.38 -7.35 -4.64
CA TRP A 495 -19.71 -6.91 -4.26
C TRP A 495 -20.72 -6.91 -5.43
N THR A 496 -20.32 -6.40 -6.60
CA THR A 496 -21.24 -6.18 -7.73
C THR A 496 -21.23 -7.33 -8.73
N GLY A 497 -20.20 -8.16 -8.75
CA GLY A 497 -19.94 -9.16 -9.78
C GLY A 497 -19.36 -8.60 -11.09
N VAL A 498 -19.11 -7.29 -11.19
CA VAL A 498 -18.56 -6.64 -12.39
C VAL A 498 -17.04 -6.67 -12.36
N ARG A 499 -16.42 -7.48 -13.22
CA ARG A 499 -14.96 -7.67 -13.29
C ARG A 499 -14.24 -6.57 -14.09
N GLU A 500 -13.10 -6.12 -13.59
CA GLU A 500 -12.11 -5.25 -14.26
C GLU A 500 -10.99 -6.07 -14.92
N PRO A 501 -11.08 -6.40 -16.23
CA PRO A 501 -10.07 -7.20 -16.91
C PRO A 501 -8.68 -6.56 -17.01
N ASN A 502 -8.55 -5.24 -16.78
CA ASN A 502 -7.28 -4.54 -16.95
C ASN A 502 -6.27 -4.80 -15.81
N ILE A 503 -6.72 -5.26 -14.64
CA ILE A 503 -5.82 -5.59 -13.52
C ILE A 503 -4.99 -6.83 -13.86
N SER A 504 -3.66 -6.70 -13.79
CA SER A 504 -2.71 -7.77 -14.10
C SER A 504 -2.86 -9.00 -13.19
N ASP A 505 -2.38 -10.14 -13.67
CA ASP A 505 -2.38 -11.38 -12.89
C ASP A 505 -1.54 -11.26 -11.61
N TRP A 506 -0.42 -10.54 -11.65
CA TRP A 506 0.43 -10.33 -10.48
C TRP A 506 -0.28 -9.49 -9.41
N ARG A 507 -0.89 -8.34 -9.79
CA ARG A 507 -1.66 -7.52 -8.84
C ARG A 507 -2.84 -8.30 -8.26
N ARG A 508 -3.51 -9.13 -9.07
CA ARG A 508 -4.59 -10.02 -8.59
C ARG A 508 -4.12 -11.06 -7.57
N ALA A 509 -2.89 -11.55 -7.72
CA ALA A 509 -2.32 -12.53 -6.82
C ALA A 509 -1.85 -11.91 -5.50
N VAL A 510 -1.22 -10.73 -5.54
CA VAL A 510 -0.52 -10.13 -4.38
C VAL A 510 -1.39 -9.16 -3.59
N CYS A 511 -2.11 -8.25 -4.26
CA CYS A 511 -2.98 -7.29 -3.57
C CYS A 511 -4.26 -7.98 -3.11
N GLY A 512 -4.87 -7.55 -2.01
CA GLY A 512 -6.18 -8.05 -1.57
C GLY A 512 -7.35 -7.33 -2.24
N ASP A 513 -8.58 -7.71 -1.89
CA ASP A 513 -9.83 -7.15 -2.39
C ASP A 513 -10.61 -6.32 -1.33
N LEU A 514 -9.91 -5.89 -0.27
CA LEU A 514 -10.41 -5.17 0.90
C LEU A 514 -11.46 -5.90 1.76
N THR A 515 -11.92 -7.10 1.39
CA THR A 515 -12.97 -7.80 2.17
C THR A 515 -12.52 -8.18 3.58
N SER A 516 -11.21 -8.37 3.79
CA SER A 516 -10.61 -8.62 5.11
C SER A 516 -10.64 -7.41 6.05
N CYS A 517 -11.02 -6.22 5.57
CA CYS A 517 -11.14 -5.01 6.38
C CYS A 517 -12.41 -4.99 7.25
N PHE A 518 -13.34 -5.92 7.02
CA PHE A 518 -14.67 -5.94 7.63
C PHE A 518 -14.89 -7.19 8.49
N ASP A 519 -15.83 -7.10 9.43
CA ASP A 519 -16.49 -8.27 10.02
C ASP A 519 -18.01 -8.19 9.78
N PHE A 520 -18.49 -8.78 8.70
CA PHE A 520 -19.92 -8.79 8.36
C PHE A 520 -20.79 -9.57 9.34
N ARG A 521 -20.21 -10.31 10.30
CA ARG A 521 -20.96 -11.02 11.34
C ARG A 521 -21.45 -10.06 12.43
N THR A 522 -20.84 -8.88 12.54
CA THR A 522 -21.15 -7.84 13.53
C THR A 522 -21.43 -6.52 12.85
N THR A 523 -22.50 -5.84 13.25
CA THR A 523 -22.84 -4.51 12.74
C THR A 523 -22.93 -3.55 13.91
N ASP A 524 -22.16 -2.47 13.84
CA ASP A 524 -22.15 -1.39 14.83
C ASP A 524 -22.41 -0.06 14.11
N THR A 525 -23.62 0.46 14.24
CA THR A 525 -24.02 1.72 13.60
C THR A 525 -23.73 2.95 14.45
N THR A 526 -23.03 2.81 15.59
CA THR A 526 -22.70 3.95 16.45
C THR A 526 -21.80 4.94 15.72
N ILE A 527 -22.07 6.23 15.90
CA ILE A 527 -21.27 7.32 15.34
C ILE A 527 -20.18 7.66 16.37
N PRO A 528 -18.89 7.67 16.00
CA PRO A 528 -17.82 8.04 16.92
C PRO A 528 -17.88 9.52 17.28
N LEU A 529 -17.44 9.87 18.49
CA LEU A 529 -17.16 11.25 18.84
C LEU A 529 -15.85 11.65 18.14
N LEU A 530 -15.92 12.65 17.26
CA LEU A 530 -14.78 13.17 16.53
C LEU A 530 -14.48 14.62 16.95
N PRO A 531 -13.22 15.08 16.81
CA PRO A 531 -12.86 16.49 17.00
C PRO A 531 -13.71 17.44 16.15
N ASP A 532 -13.94 18.65 16.66
CA ASP A 532 -14.64 19.72 15.94
C ASP A 532 -13.71 20.32 14.88
N THR A 533 -13.88 19.91 13.61
CA THR A 533 -13.00 20.36 12.53
C THR A 533 -13.23 21.82 12.16
N ALA A 534 -14.40 22.39 12.45
CA ALA A 534 -14.64 23.82 12.25
C ALA A 534 -13.83 24.65 13.25
N ALA A 535 -13.77 24.22 14.50
CA ALA A 535 -12.91 24.85 15.51
C ALA A 535 -11.43 24.71 15.18
N LEU A 536 -10.98 23.52 14.74
CA LEU A 536 -9.60 23.29 14.30
C LEU A 536 -9.22 24.17 13.10
N ARG A 537 -10.10 24.27 12.10
CA ARG A 537 -9.88 25.14 10.93
C ARG A 537 -9.78 26.61 11.33
N ALA A 538 -10.66 27.06 12.24
CA ALA A 538 -10.63 28.43 12.76
C ALA A 538 -9.33 28.70 13.54
N GLU A 539 -8.77 27.72 14.25
CA GLU A 539 -7.44 27.85 14.86
C GLU A 539 -6.35 28.01 13.79
N ALA A 540 -6.37 27.16 12.78
CA ALA A 540 -5.37 27.19 11.72
C ALA A 540 -5.41 28.51 10.93
N ASP A 541 -6.62 29.02 10.63
CA ASP A 541 -6.82 30.33 9.99
C ASP A 541 -6.22 31.49 10.81
N ARG A 542 -6.21 31.38 12.14
CA ARG A 542 -5.64 32.42 13.02
C ARG A 542 -4.12 32.34 13.18
N THR A 543 -3.54 31.16 13.01
CA THR A 543 -2.17 30.88 13.46
C THR A 543 -1.21 30.55 12.33
N GLN A 544 -1.57 29.63 11.43
CA GLN A 544 -0.61 28.95 10.55
C GLN A 544 0.19 29.90 9.66
N SER A 545 -0.47 30.77 8.89
CA SER A 545 0.21 31.71 7.99
C SER A 545 1.08 32.78 8.66
N SER A 546 1.03 32.88 10.00
CA SER A 546 1.88 33.77 10.79
C SER A 546 3.12 33.09 11.39
N LEU A 547 3.16 31.76 11.37
CA LEU A 547 4.28 30.96 11.86
C LEU A 547 5.36 30.84 10.77
N PRO A 548 6.63 30.59 11.14
CA PRO A 548 7.67 30.28 10.17
C PRO A 548 7.39 28.95 9.46
N LYS A 549 7.87 28.79 8.22
CA LYS A 549 7.85 27.48 7.54
C LYS A 549 8.73 26.46 8.30
N PRO A 550 8.36 25.16 8.30
CA PRO A 550 9.15 24.13 8.96
C PRO A 550 10.54 24.01 8.32
N VAL A 551 11.52 23.64 9.15
CA VAL A 551 12.89 23.36 8.72
C VAL A 551 13.37 22.08 9.39
N PRO A 552 14.28 21.31 8.76
CA PRO A 552 14.88 20.14 9.39
C PRO A 552 15.61 20.49 10.70
N PRO A 553 15.66 19.57 11.67
CA PRO A 553 16.43 19.76 12.90
C PRO A 553 17.93 19.83 12.61
N ALA A 554 18.66 20.57 13.46
CA ALA A 554 20.11 20.57 13.42
C ALA A 554 20.65 19.15 13.69
N PRO A 555 21.84 18.78 13.19
CA PRO A 555 22.36 17.41 13.28
C PRO A 555 22.46 16.85 14.69
N ASP A 556 22.79 17.69 15.68
CA ASP A 556 22.92 17.29 17.09
C ASP A 556 21.56 17.23 17.83
N ASP A 557 20.48 17.72 17.22
CA ASP A 557 19.13 17.81 17.80
C ASP A 557 18.16 16.75 17.26
N GLN A 558 18.61 15.88 16.34
CA GLN A 558 17.75 14.87 15.74
C GLN A 558 17.54 13.68 16.68
N GLU A 559 16.30 13.24 16.83
CA GLU A 559 15.94 12.08 17.64
C GLU A 559 14.97 11.21 16.85
N MET A 560 15.04 9.89 17.06
CA MET A 560 14.04 8.99 16.50
C MET A 560 12.66 9.33 17.07
N PRO A 561 11.60 9.38 16.23
CA PRO A 561 10.24 9.57 16.72
C PRO A 561 9.89 8.52 17.78
N VAL A 562 9.22 8.96 18.85
CA VAL A 562 8.72 8.05 19.88
C VAL A 562 7.30 7.60 19.49
N PRO A 563 7.08 6.30 19.21
CA PRO A 563 5.75 5.79 18.91
C PRO A 563 4.84 5.88 20.14
N GLU A 564 3.55 6.11 19.92
CA GLU A 564 2.56 6.05 20.97
C GLU A 564 2.50 4.63 21.57
N PRO A 565 2.42 4.49 22.90
CA PRO A 565 2.44 3.18 23.54
C PRO A 565 1.13 2.43 23.30
N GLY A 566 1.22 1.14 23.00
CA GLY A 566 0.07 0.23 22.97
C GLY A 566 -0.06 -0.56 21.68
N THR A 567 -1.10 -1.41 21.62
CA THR A 567 -1.42 -2.23 20.46
C THR A 567 -2.86 -2.03 20.04
N ALA A 568 -3.13 -2.15 18.73
CA ALA A 568 -4.45 -2.08 18.15
C ALA A 568 -5.06 -3.47 17.99
N LYS A 569 -6.36 -3.54 17.67
CA LYS A 569 -6.96 -4.81 17.24
C LYS A 569 -6.53 -5.10 15.81
N ALA A 570 -6.14 -6.34 15.51
CA ALA A 570 -5.69 -6.73 14.18
C ALA A 570 -6.73 -7.59 13.46
N ARG A 571 -6.93 -7.33 12.15
CA ARG A 571 -7.75 -8.16 11.27
C ARG A 571 -7.00 -9.45 10.91
N PRO A 572 -7.68 -10.61 10.82
CA PRO A 572 -7.06 -11.86 10.39
C PRO A 572 -6.57 -11.72 8.95
N LEU A 573 -5.39 -12.27 8.66
CA LEU A 573 -4.77 -12.19 7.34
C LEU A 573 -4.72 -13.55 6.64
N PRO A 574 -4.65 -13.59 5.30
CA PRO A 574 -4.64 -14.84 4.54
C PRO A 574 -3.24 -15.46 4.36
N TYR A 575 -2.26 -15.07 5.17
CA TYR A 575 -0.86 -15.44 5.01
C TYR A 575 -0.43 -16.50 6.02
N GLN A 576 0.59 -17.29 5.68
CA GLN A 576 1.29 -18.11 6.67
C GLN A 576 2.75 -18.29 6.22
N PRO A 577 3.56 -17.22 6.24
CA PRO A 577 4.91 -17.23 5.72
C PRO A 577 5.86 -18.04 6.60
N VAL A 578 6.83 -18.72 5.98
CA VAL A 578 7.95 -19.41 6.62
C VAL A 578 9.19 -19.22 5.76
N ALA A 579 10.33 -18.94 6.38
CA ALA A 579 11.60 -18.86 5.70
C ALA A 579 12.73 -19.42 6.55
N TRP A 580 13.75 -19.99 5.91
CA TRP A 580 15.04 -20.32 6.53
C TRP A 580 16.16 -20.36 5.48
N ALA A 581 17.41 -20.38 5.93
CA ALA A 581 18.57 -20.47 5.04
C ALA A 581 19.20 -21.87 5.13
N ASP A 582 19.31 -22.55 3.99
CA ASP A 582 20.19 -23.69 3.81
C ASP A 582 21.59 -23.20 3.41
N THR A 583 22.55 -23.45 4.31
CA THR A 583 23.94 -23.01 4.20
C THR A 583 24.92 -24.18 4.03
N THR A 584 24.41 -25.37 3.68
CA THR A 584 25.24 -26.59 3.53
C THR A 584 26.17 -26.55 2.31
N ALA A 585 25.83 -25.73 1.31
CA ALA A 585 26.63 -25.52 0.11
C ALA A 585 26.50 -24.07 -0.37
N ALA A 586 27.50 -23.59 -1.12
CA ALA A 586 27.44 -22.33 -1.85
C ALA A 586 26.87 -22.57 -3.27
N PRO A 587 25.99 -21.68 -3.79
CA PRO A 587 25.37 -20.53 -3.13
C PRO A 587 24.37 -20.95 -2.03
N LEU A 588 24.21 -20.13 -0.99
CA LEU A 588 23.22 -20.40 0.05
C LEU A 588 21.82 -20.34 -0.55
N SER A 589 20.92 -21.20 -0.07
CA SER A 589 19.54 -21.26 -0.55
C SER A 589 18.59 -20.78 0.52
N LEU A 590 17.94 -19.64 0.28
CA LEU A 590 16.80 -19.20 1.09
C LEU A 590 15.57 -20.01 0.69
N MET A 591 15.09 -20.83 1.62
CA MET A 591 13.85 -21.59 1.49
C MET A 591 12.71 -20.68 1.94
N LEU A 592 11.74 -20.47 1.05
CA LEU A 592 10.62 -19.58 1.26
C LEU A 592 9.33 -20.37 1.06
N ALA A 593 8.37 -20.21 1.95
CA ALA A 593 7.09 -20.89 1.86
C ALA A 593 5.98 -20.00 2.36
N ASN A 594 4.78 -20.24 1.85
CA ASN A 594 3.56 -19.62 2.33
C ASN A 594 2.47 -20.68 2.40
N GLN A 595 2.10 -21.09 3.62
CA GLN A 595 1.02 -22.05 3.84
C GLN A 595 -0.37 -21.38 3.83
N GLY A 596 -0.42 -20.06 3.59
CA GLY A 596 -1.63 -19.26 3.54
C GLY A 596 -2.42 -19.41 2.25
N ALA A 597 -3.58 -18.75 2.23
CA ALA A 597 -4.56 -18.82 1.14
C ALA A 597 -4.39 -17.73 0.06
N ALA A 598 -3.60 -16.68 0.32
CA ALA A 598 -3.25 -15.66 -0.67
C ALA A 598 -1.76 -15.72 -1.00
N ALA A 599 -1.37 -15.34 -2.22
CA ALA A 599 0.05 -15.20 -2.54
C ALA A 599 0.66 -14.01 -1.77
N LEU A 600 1.98 -14.04 -1.58
CA LEU A 600 2.72 -12.94 -1.00
C LEU A 600 4.07 -12.77 -1.67
N GLN A 601 4.61 -11.56 -1.58
CA GLN A 601 5.90 -11.18 -2.12
C GLN A 601 6.92 -11.12 -0.98
N PHE A 602 7.99 -11.90 -1.08
CA PHE A 602 9.16 -11.81 -0.21
C PHE A 602 10.21 -10.88 -0.81
N GLN A 603 10.88 -10.12 0.05
CA GLN A 603 12.02 -9.29 -0.32
C GLN A 603 13.27 -9.83 0.37
N CYS A 604 14.18 -10.42 -0.41
CA CYS A 604 15.40 -11.02 0.09
C CYS A 604 16.56 -10.04 -0.07
N TYR A 605 17.30 -9.80 1.02
CA TYR A 605 18.45 -8.91 1.09
C TYR A 605 19.73 -9.69 1.37
N ALA A 606 20.82 -9.30 0.72
CA ALA A 606 22.18 -9.74 1.01
C ALA A 606 23.03 -8.54 1.43
N TYR A 607 23.47 -8.54 2.68
CA TYR A 607 24.25 -7.45 3.29
C TYR A 607 25.77 -7.68 3.21
N HIS A 608 26.19 -8.90 2.91
CA HIS A 608 27.60 -9.23 2.71
C HIS A 608 28.08 -8.80 1.31
N PRO A 609 29.38 -8.50 1.15
CA PRO A 609 29.93 -8.04 -0.12
C PRO A 609 29.96 -9.14 -1.19
N GLY A 610 30.10 -8.73 -2.46
CA GLY A 610 30.29 -9.65 -3.59
C GLY A 610 29.00 -10.26 -4.14
N VAL A 611 27.84 -9.66 -3.84
CA VAL A 611 26.54 -10.07 -4.37
C VAL A 611 26.06 -9.05 -5.40
N ASP A 612 25.95 -9.48 -6.65
CA ASP A 612 25.23 -8.73 -7.68
C ASP A 612 23.72 -8.79 -7.41
N ALA A 613 23.04 -7.64 -7.54
CA ALA A 613 21.62 -7.47 -7.20
C ALA A 613 21.33 -7.97 -5.76
N PRO A 614 21.76 -7.21 -4.74
CA PRO A 614 21.63 -7.60 -3.33
C PRO A 614 20.17 -7.67 -2.85
N VAL A 615 19.23 -7.10 -3.62
CA VAL A 615 17.78 -7.17 -3.37
C VAL A 615 17.13 -8.09 -4.40
N ARG A 616 16.30 -9.02 -3.94
CA ARG A 616 15.57 -9.96 -4.79
C ARG A 616 14.11 -10.06 -4.38
N GLN A 617 13.25 -9.92 -5.37
CA GLN A 617 11.81 -10.03 -5.23
C GLN A 617 11.38 -11.47 -5.55
N VAL A 618 10.80 -12.17 -4.58
CA VAL A 618 10.37 -13.57 -4.75
C VAL A 618 8.90 -13.77 -4.40
N LEU A 619 8.11 -14.17 -5.40
CA LEU A 619 6.70 -14.49 -5.22
C LEU A 619 6.54 -15.91 -4.65
N ALA A 620 5.78 -16.05 -3.56
CA ALA A 620 5.28 -17.33 -3.06
C ALA A 620 3.77 -17.39 -3.25
N THR A 621 3.29 -18.33 -4.07
CA THR A 621 1.84 -18.54 -4.28
C THR A 621 1.16 -19.06 -3.01
N ALA A 622 -0.17 -19.03 -2.98
CA ALA A 622 -0.94 -19.67 -1.92
C ALA A 622 -0.58 -21.17 -1.80
N GLY A 623 -0.28 -21.63 -0.58
CA GLY A 623 0.21 -22.99 -0.31
C GLY A 623 1.55 -23.35 -0.97
N GLY A 624 2.26 -22.38 -1.55
CA GLY A 624 3.43 -22.59 -2.41
C GLY A 624 4.76 -22.47 -1.67
N THR A 625 5.82 -22.87 -2.37
CA THR A 625 7.21 -22.67 -1.96
C THR A 625 7.99 -21.99 -3.08
N ALA A 626 9.05 -21.28 -2.69
CA ALA A 626 9.99 -20.64 -3.58
C ALA A 626 11.40 -20.72 -2.99
N THR A 627 12.40 -20.48 -3.83
CA THR A 627 13.82 -20.50 -3.43
C THR A 627 14.53 -19.30 -4.00
N ALA A 628 15.30 -18.60 -3.18
CA ALA A 628 16.29 -17.62 -3.65
C ALA A 628 17.70 -18.16 -3.42
N ARG A 629 18.58 -18.03 -4.41
CA ARG A 629 20.00 -18.42 -4.28
C ARG A 629 20.85 -17.16 -4.14
N ILE A 630 21.65 -17.11 -3.08
CA ILE A 630 22.53 -15.97 -2.78
C ILE A 630 23.98 -16.47 -2.76
N PRO A 631 24.85 -15.97 -3.65
CA PRO A 631 26.27 -16.29 -3.60
C PRO A 631 26.90 -15.85 -2.27
N PHE A 632 27.78 -16.66 -1.72
CA PHE A 632 28.66 -16.31 -0.61
C PHE A 632 29.97 -17.10 -0.74
N THR A 633 31.04 -16.61 -0.12
CA THR A 633 32.36 -17.28 -0.14
C THR A 633 32.76 -17.73 1.26
N ASP A 634 33.01 -16.76 2.15
CA ASP A 634 33.48 -17.04 3.51
C ASP A 634 32.41 -16.80 4.57
N ALA A 635 31.65 -15.72 4.41
CA ALA A 635 30.60 -15.28 5.33
C ALA A 635 29.35 -14.83 4.57
N TYR A 636 28.21 -14.86 5.26
CA TYR A 636 26.91 -14.42 4.76
C TYR A 636 26.18 -13.61 5.83
N ASP A 637 25.42 -12.62 5.37
CA ASP A 637 24.43 -11.88 6.17
C ASP A 637 23.24 -11.58 5.25
N VAL A 638 22.10 -12.20 5.54
CA VAL A 638 20.91 -12.14 4.70
C VAL A 638 19.66 -11.90 5.53
N ALA A 639 18.69 -11.21 4.95
CA ALA A 639 17.36 -11.05 5.52
C ALA A 639 16.27 -11.35 4.48
N VAL A 640 15.09 -11.74 4.96
CA VAL A 640 13.88 -11.95 4.17
C VAL A 640 12.75 -11.21 4.86
N HIS A 641 12.22 -10.18 4.20
CA HIS A 641 11.04 -9.46 4.65
C HIS A 641 9.79 -9.96 3.93
N GLY A 642 8.65 -9.93 4.61
CA GLY A 642 7.33 -10.24 4.07
C GLY A 642 6.24 -9.34 4.67
N PRO A 643 4.97 -9.54 4.28
CA PRO A 643 3.86 -8.77 4.83
C PRO A 643 3.66 -9.04 6.34
N ASN A 644 2.95 -8.14 7.01
CA ASN A 644 2.59 -8.24 8.43
C ASN A 644 3.79 -8.46 9.37
N GLY A 645 4.87 -7.70 9.19
CA GLY A 645 6.05 -7.76 10.06
C GLY A 645 6.85 -9.07 9.96
N PHE A 646 6.66 -9.89 8.91
CA PHE A 646 7.46 -11.09 8.74
C PHE A 646 8.92 -10.75 8.45
N LEU A 647 9.84 -11.30 9.25
CA LEU A 647 11.28 -11.16 9.09
C LEU A 647 11.99 -12.47 9.42
N PHE A 648 12.85 -12.92 8.51
CA PHE A 648 13.85 -13.94 8.78
C PHE A 648 15.25 -13.36 8.54
N GLU A 649 16.19 -13.62 9.45
CA GLU A 649 17.59 -13.24 9.27
C GLU A 649 18.53 -14.42 9.49
N ALA A 650 19.61 -14.46 8.71
CA ALA A 650 20.71 -15.39 8.91
C ALA A 650 22.06 -14.70 8.70
N ALA A 651 22.92 -14.81 9.70
CA ALA A 651 24.33 -14.43 9.61
C ALA A 651 25.23 -15.59 10.03
N GLY A 652 26.42 -15.67 9.45
CA GLY A 652 27.42 -16.68 9.82
C GLY A 652 28.54 -16.83 8.80
N ASP A 653 29.35 -17.85 9.01
CA ASP A 653 30.49 -18.20 8.16
C ASP A 653 30.62 -19.72 8.02
N ASN A 654 31.65 -20.17 7.30
CA ASN A 654 31.91 -21.58 7.03
C ASN A 654 32.24 -22.41 8.29
N SER A 655 32.48 -21.79 9.46
CA SER A 655 32.79 -22.53 10.71
C SER A 655 31.60 -23.30 11.27
N ALA A 656 30.37 -23.00 10.81
CA ALA A 656 29.14 -23.60 11.28
C ALA A 656 28.44 -24.51 10.24
N ALA A 657 29.17 -25.00 9.24
CA ALA A 657 28.62 -25.85 8.19
C ALA A 657 28.07 -27.21 8.72
N ASP A 658 28.40 -27.58 9.96
CA ASP A 658 27.93 -28.77 10.65
C ASP A 658 26.58 -28.61 11.37
N LEU A 659 25.99 -27.40 11.36
CA LEU A 659 24.68 -27.11 11.93
C LEU A 659 23.73 -26.58 10.87
N THR A 660 22.60 -27.25 10.69
CA THR A 660 21.48 -26.71 9.89
C THR A 660 20.31 -26.35 10.78
N VAL A 661 19.60 -25.29 10.39
CA VAL A 661 18.37 -24.84 11.06
C VAL A 661 17.29 -24.68 10.00
N SER A 662 16.22 -25.46 10.11
CA SER A 662 15.01 -25.31 9.31
C SER A 662 13.86 -24.81 10.18
N ALA A 663 12.86 -24.21 9.54
CA ALA A 663 11.66 -23.71 10.20
C ALA A 663 10.41 -24.29 9.54
N ALA A 664 9.36 -24.50 10.34
CA ALA A 664 8.07 -24.95 9.86
C ALA A 664 6.94 -24.35 10.70
N VAL A 665 5.81 -24.08 10.05
CA VAL A 665 4.52 -23.92 10.73
C VAL A 665 3.83 -25.28 10.72
N GLY A 666 3.49 -25.77 11.91
CA GLY A 666 2.77 -27.01 12.16
C GLY A 666 1.46 -26.77 12.90
N GLY A 667 0.93 -27.81 13.53
CA GLY A 667 -0.31 -27.74 14.30
C GLY A 667 -1.56 -27.87 13.42
N THR A 668 -2.62 -27.14 13.78
CA THR A 668 -3.89 -27.11 13.02
C THR A 668 -4.18 -25.70 12.53
N ALA A 669 -5.04 -25.54 11.52
CA ALA A 669 -5.40 -24.20 11.01
C ALA A 669 -5.97 -23.26 12.11
N SER A 670 -6.61 -23.80 13.16
CA SER A 670 -7.14 -23.02 14.28
C SER A 670 -6.18 -22.85 15.47
N ASN A 671 -5.09 -23.62 15.47
CA ASN A 671 -4.06 -23.60 16.51
C ASN A 671 -2.70 -23.96 15.87
N PRO A 672 -2.17 -23.07 15.03
CA PRO A 672 -0.87 -23.23 14.41
C PRO A 672 0.24 -23.13 15.47
N ASN A 673 1.40 -23.68 15.17
CA ASN A 673 2.61 -23.47 15.97
C ASN A 673 3.83 -23.28 15.06
N PHE A 674 4.82 -22.53 15.54
CA PHE A 674 6.08 -22.34 14.84
C PHE A 674 7.15 -23.20 15.50
N THR A 675 7.87 -23.99 14.71
CA THR A 675 8.94 -24.86 15.20
C THR A 675 10.21 -24.65 14.38
N VAL A 676 11.34 -24.53 15.08
CA VAL A 676 12.68 -24.58 14.49
C VAL A 676 13.31 -25.94 14.79
N THR A 677 13.89 -26.56 13.77
CA THR A 677 14.61 -27.83 13.88
C THR A 677 16.09 -27.59 13.66
N MET A 678 16.90 -27.93 14.66
CA MET A 678 18.36 -27.78 14.63
C MET A 678 18.99 -29.15 14.47
N ARG A 679 19.78 -29.37 13.42
CA ARG A 679 20.44 -30.65 13.14
C ARG A 679 21.94 -30.49 13.16
N ASN A 680 22.61 -31.31 13.96
CA ASN A 680 24.07 -31.35 14.08
C ASN A 680 24.63 -32.51 13.26
N SER A 681 25.23 -32.22 12.12
CA SER A 681 25.95 -33.22 11.29
C SER A 681 27.44 -33.33 11.65
N GLY A 682 27.89 -32.62 12.68
CA GLY A 682 29.27 -32.59 13.15
C GLY A 682 29.64 -33.80 14.01
N GLN A 683 30.85 -33.74 14.57
CA GLN A 683 31.42 -34.80 15.42
C GLN A 683 31.43 -34.44 16.91
N LYS A 684 31.03 -33.21 17.27
CA LYS A 684 31.00 -32.70 18.64
C LYS A 684 29.60 -32.16 18.95
N PRO A 685 29.14 -32.22 20.22
CA PRO A 685 27.93 -31.55 20.63
C PRO A 685 28.01 -30.05 20.31
N ILE A 686 26.87 -29.47 19.93
CA ILE A 686 26.74 -28.03 19.65
C ILE A 686 25.75 -27.45 20.65
N ASP A 687 26.18 -26.45 21.41
CA ASP A 687 25.34 -25.68 22.32
C ASP A 687 24.75 -24.47 21.59
N ILE A 688 23.43 -24.37 21.60
CA ILE A 688 22.65 -23.33 20.92
C ILE A 688 21.89 -22.55 21.98
N THR A 689 22.03 -21.23 22.01
CA THR A 689 21.22 -20.36 22.87
C THR A 689 19.99 -19.91 22.10
N ILE A 690 18.80 -20.21 22.62
CA ILE A 690 17.50 -19.88 22.04
C ILE A 690 16.70 -19.11 23.10
N ALA A 691 16.39 -17.83 22.85
CA ALA A 691 15.68 -16.99 23.82
C ALA A 691 16.29 -17.03 25.25
N GLY A 692 17.62 -17.10 25.35
CA GLY A 692 18.35 -17.18 26.62
C GLY A 692 18.45 -18.59 27.25
N VAL A 693 17.85 -19.61 26.63
CA VAL A 693 17.92 -21.02 27.07
C VAL A 693 18.94 -21.77 26.23
N SER A 694 19.84 -22.54 26.88
CA SER A 694 20.82 -23.38 26.18
C SER A 694 20.21 -24.73 25.81
N VAL A 695 20.33 -25.12 24.54
CA VAL A 695 19.95 -26.41 23.98
C VAL A 695 21.20 -27.08 23.39
N THR A 696 21.55 -28.26 23.88
CA THR A 696 22.68 -29.04 23.36
C THR A 696 22.18 -30.07 22.35
N VAL A 697 22.69 -30.03 21.12
CA VAL A 697 22.39 -31.03 20.08
C VAL A 697 23.60 -31.96 19.92
N ALA A 698 23.42 -33.25 20.24
CA ALA A 698 24.47 -34.24 20.14
C ALA A 698 24.90 -34.50 18.67
N PRO A 699 26.12 -35.02 18.43
CA PRO A 699 26.58 -35.37 17.09
C PRO A 699 25.63 -36.33 16.38
N GLY A 700 25.22 -36.00 15.14
CA GLY A 700 24.31 -36.80 14.34
C GLY A 700 22.82 -36.66 14.68
N ASP A 701 22.49 -35.97 15.78
CA ASP A 701 21.13 -35.79 16.25
C ASP A 701 20.48 -34.50 15.71
N ALA A 702 19.17 -34.38 15.96
CA ALA A 702 18.41 -33.17 15.76
C ALA A 702 17.55 -32.87 16.99
N ALA A 703 17.29 -31.60 17.24
CA ALA A 703 16.38 -31.14 18.27
C ALA A 703 15.35 -30.19 17.66
N ASP A 704 14.09 -30.33 18.09
CA ASP A 704 13.03 -29.41 17.75
C ASP A 704 12.79 -28.44 18.90
N HIS A 705 12.54 -27.19 18.58
CA HIS A 705 12.12 -26.17 19.53
C HIS A 705 10.88 -25.46 19.00
N THR A 706 9.75 -25.68 19.67
CA THR A 706 8.50 -24.95 19.40
C THR A 706 8.58 -23.59 20.08
N VAL A 707 8.44 -22.54 19.28
CA VAL A 707 8.56 -21.15 19.73
C VAL A 707 7.25 -20.70 20.36
N ALA A 708 7.34 -20.06 21.52
CA ALA A 708 6.18 -19.47 22.16
C ALA A 708 5.71 -18.22 21.39
N ASP A 709 4.40 -18.04 21.30
CA ASP A 709 3.78 -16.85 20.73
C ASP A 709 2.99 -16.06 21.79
N THR A 710 2.75 -14.79 21.53
CA THR A 710 1.79 -13.95 22.26
C THR A 710 0.84 -13.31 21.26
N ASP A 711 -0.45 -13.60 21.39
CA ASP A 711 -1.47 -13.18 20.42
C ASP A 711 -1.13 -13.57 18.96
N GLY A 712 -0.44 -14.69 18.76
CA GLY A 712 0.03 -15.16 17.44
C GLY A 712 1.42 -14.67 17.05
N TRP A 713 1.98 -13.66 17.71
CA TRP A 713 3.30 -13.10 17.39
C TRP A 713 4.44 -13.90 18.02
N TYR A 714 5.48 -14.18 17.23
CA TYR A 714 6.73 -14.78 17.69
C TYR A 714 7.93 -13.94 17.25
N ASP A 715 8.94 -13.85 18.11
CA ASP A 715 10.28 -13.34 17.78
C ASP A 715 11.31 -14.18 18.54
N VAL A 716 12.12 -14.96 17.82
CA VAL A 716 13.14 -15.83 18.42
C VAL A 716 14.46 -15.66 17.72
N THR A 717 15.53 -15.54 18.51
CA THR A 717 16.91 -15.50 18.03
C THR A 717 17.69 -16.70 18.57
N LEU A 718 18.36 -17.41 17.66
CA LEU A 718 19.30 -18.48 17.96
C LEU A 718 20.73 -17.95 17.77
N THR A 719 21.59 -18.23 18.73
CA THR A 719 23.03 -17.88 18.70
C THR A 719 23.90 -19.04 19.18
N LEU A 720 25.19 -19.02 18.85
CA LEU A 720 26.16 -20.04 19.27
C LEU A 720 27.25 -19.39 20.13
N PRO A 721 27.40 -19.79 21.42
CA PRO A 721 28.48 -19.27 22.26
C PRO A 721 29.88 -19.51 21.69
N ALA A 722 30.08 -20.64 21.01
CA ALA A 722 31.35 -21.00 20.39
C ALA A 722 31.60 -20.32 19.02
N ARG A 723 30.58 -19.71 18.42
CA ARG A 723 30.63 -19.11 17.06
C ARG A 723 29.85 -17.79 17.06
N PRO A 724 30.44 -16.69 17.59
CA PRO A 724 29.71 -15.44 17.86
C PRO A 724 29.16 -14.74 16.62
N ASN A 725 29.68 -15.04 15.42
CA ASN A 725 29.19 -14.48 14.15
C ASN A 725 27.93 -15.20 13.63
N TRP A 726 27.57 -16.35 14.20
CA TRP A 726 26.42 -17.13 13.75
C TRP A 726 25.13 -16.67 14.45
N ARG A 727 24.11 -16.33 13.66
CA ARG A 727 22.77 -15.95 14.15
C ARG A 727 21.68 -16.47 13.23
N ARG A 728 20.54 -16.86 13.80
CA ARG A 728 19.26 -16.99 13.09
C ARG A 728 18.18 -16.24 13.87
N ARG A 729 17.44 -15.32 13.23
CA ARG A 729 16.28 -14.65 13.83
C ARG A 729 15.03 -14.97 13.01
N PHE A 730 13.94 -15.28 13.70
CA PHE A 730 12.64 -15.55 13.10
C PHE A 730 11.59 -14.68 13.80
N THR A 731 10.91 -13.85 13.04
CA THR A 731 9.86 -12.94 13.51
C THR A 731 8.65 -13.05 12.59
N GLY A 732 7.45 -13.13 13.16
CA GLY A 732 6.22 -13.15 12.38
C GLY A 732 4.98 -13.41 13.21
N HIS A 733 3.85 -13.61 12.52
CA HIS A 733 2.54 -13.86 13.13
C HIS A 733 1.96 -15.20 12.64
N LEU A 734 1.34 -15.94 13.55
CA LEU A 734 0.65 -17.20 13.29
C LEU A 734 -0.83 -16.95 13.01
N GLU A 735 -1.22 -16.97 11.73
CA GLU A 735 -2.61 -16.77 11.34
C GLU A 735 -3.48 -17.98 11.67
N ASN A 736 -4.58 -17.75 12.39
CA ASN A 736 -5.54 -18.80 12.77
C ASN A 736 -6.99 -18.49 12.29
N GLY A 737 -7.13 -17.47 11.44
CA GLY A 737 -8.41 -16.99 10.90
C GLY A 737 -9.27 -16.22 11.91
N ARG A 738 -8.73 -15.82 13.06
CA ARG A 738 -9.42 -15.01 14.08
C ARG A 738 -8.74 -13.65 14.24
N PRO A 739 -9.48 -12.61 14.64
CA PRO A 739 -8.86 -11.34 15.01
C PRO A 739 -7.87 -11.50 16.18
N SER A 740 -6.79 -10.72 16.16
CA SER A 740 -5.72 -10.71 17.17
C SER A 740 -5.38 -9.28 17.61
N ARG A 741 -4.16 -9.04 18.08
CA ARG A 741 -3.60 -7.71 18.35
C ARG A 741 -2.40 -7.47 17.44
N THR A 742 -2.11 -6.21 17.16
CA THR A 742 -0.89 -5.82 16.44
C THR A 742 0.35 -6.13 17.30
N GLY A 743 1.46 -6.48 16.64
CA GLY A 743 2.69 -6.98 17.25
C GLY A 743 3.63 -5.91 17.77
#